data_AF-A0A9E1XLM8-F1
#
_entry.id   AF-A0A9E1XLM8-F1
#
_cell.length_a   1.000
_cell.length_b   1.000
_cell.length_c   1.000
_cell.angle_alpha   90.00
_cell.angle_beta   90.00
_cell.angle_gamma   90.00
#
_symmetry.space_group_name_H-M   'P 1'
#
loop_
_entity.id
_entity.type
_entity.pdbx_description
1 polymer ?
#
loop_
_entity_poly.entity_id
_entity_poly.type
_entity_poly.pdbx_seq_one_letter_code
_entity_poly.pdbx_strand_id
1 'polypeptide(L)'
;KDTFEQRHGVCRDKAALLVAMLREGGFKAFPVLIHNGPKKDEEVPQPFFNHAISAVRNDDGSYMLMDSTDENTKRLFPAYLCNQSYLVATPEGDALRTSEIIPATENLMHVTTKAAVTADGSLTGSAQLKFDGINDNAYRGYFSRIRPEDRSRLFESVVKRVVAGAKLTQLSIKPDDMMDTTKPLAVTLAFTAENAIVTDGTTTMLAVPRLGTSVGMVNFILRGASLKERKYPFISDLACGVRETLTLAVDPALGKPVALPEYPTIDTRTLLWKRSLTPNGASLVGTAEFLIRAVEFSPKEYLELKETLKTLEVNARKKPIFLKAEVSAKPGIAADVRVLSDEFDYDIADATSWTLTRTVRKQVLTYKGKKDSGELKFDYNPAMGDAKLLSASVKTGDKVQTISEKEINLMDQGWVASAPRYPAGKTLVASLPGVEIGSIIEYTYRQAFTNRPFVAARLSFRAHDPIDRRVVRVKAPRSLRLDTELIHGEGLTVTKTRDGNATTYEWTATEQAAVKQENHLPPWWSFNPTVFLGSGNWRTYAKQVRGVLLAATNADELAKAKATELLATAKTKHEQVTAIRDFVVKSIRGAGPSFNNLPLTAIAKADTVLSDGYGNGADRAVLLYALLRHAGLKPEFVLASWTPKVRDLREQLLDHPAAYLFPDVLVRVKLAGQQILLNDTNQYAPLGSFAHEDRAGLFLRSGRVKILAPEESLRNRTERDYDLTIDAKGNATIRKTTRYYGGSHGSRKKFYGELPPEERRRHFQKLLAGLSQSAEPVGGLATDFASYPGTETYTAKIASYAVRDGKYLYFNLPAIHGNLFGLRADERTNDFYQGGDMDIGFTTTIHLPEGFAAPLLSPEQLNAKVPGGLGTVSVQRATGKDGKAIIFTHTAKVAAGVIPADLYPELFELNRRLGQSSARTVLLQATE
;
A
#
# COMPACT_ATOMS: atom_id res chain seq x y z
N LYS A 1 20.80 -29.00 25.04
CA LYS A 1 21.12 -28.14 26.20
C LYS A 1 21.04 -26.68 25.79
N ASP A 2 21.90 -26.25 24.87
CA ASP A 2 22.13 -24.87 24.45
C ASP A 2 20.84 -24.13 24.06
N THR A 3 20.00 -24.71 23.21
CA THR A 3 18.67 -24.19 22.81
C THR A 3 17.74 -23.88 23.98
N PHE A 4 17.83 -24.65 25.06
CA PHE A 4 16.99 -24.50 26.27
C PHE A 4 17.52 -23.39 27.18
N GLU A 5 18.84 -23.34 27.38
CA GLU A 5 19.50 -22.33 28.22
C GLU A 5 19.51 -20.95 27.55
N GLN A 6 19.80 -20.89 26.25
CA GLN A 6 19.85 -19.68 25.44
C GLN A 6 18.46 -19.24 24.90
N ARG A 7 17.43 -20.08 25.09
CA ARG A 7 16.01 -19.82 24.77
C ARG A 7 15.71 -19.39 23.32
N HIS A 8 16.56 -19.73 22.37
CA HIS A 8 16.37 -19.47 20.95
C HIS A 8 16.91 -20.62 20.08
N GLY A 9 16.43 -20.70 18.84
CA GLY A 9 16.80 -21.73 17.87
C GLY A 9 15.84 -21.77 16.69
N VAL A 10 16.25 -22.41 15.59
CA VAL A 10 15.42 -22.65 14.40
C VAL A 10 14.49 -23.86 14.60
N CYS A 11 13.69 -24.20 13.59
CA CYS A 11 12.74 -25.30 13.65
C CYS A 11 13.37 -26.64 14.09
N ARG A 12 14.56 -26.97 13.56
CA ARG A 12 15.31 -28.18 13.91
C ARG A 12 15.71 -28.21 15.39
N ASP A 13 16.13 -27.08 15.94
CA ASP A 13 16.58 -26.96 17.33
C ASP A 13 15.38 -27.09 18.29
N LYS A 14 14.27 -26.41 17.97
CA LYS A 14 13.00 -26.51 18.70
C LYS A 14 12.43 -27.95 18.65
N ALA A 15 12.52 -28.61 17.51
CA ALA A 15 12.06 -30.00 17.32
C ALA A 15 12.94 -31.00 18.08
N ALA A 16 14.27 -30.85 18.03
CA ALA A 16 15.21 -31.69 18.76
C ALA A 16 15.08 -31.52 20.28
N LEU A 17 14.87 -30.28 20.76
CA LEU A 17 14.63 -30.00 22.17
C LEU A 17 13.32 -30.64 22.66
N LEU A 18 12.22 -30.50 21.92
CA LEU A 18 10.94 -31.13 22.28
C LEU A 18 11.07 -32.67 22.29
N VAL A 19 11.76 -33.27 21.32
CA VAL A 19 12.00 -34.73 21.28
C VAL A 19 12.83 -35.20 22.49
N ALA A 20 13.84 -34.44 22.91
CA ALA A 20 14.59 -34.75 24.13
C ALA A 20 13.67 -34.69 25.37
N MET A 21 12.92 -33.60 25.55
CA MET A 21 12.00 -33.43 26.69
C MET A 21 10.90 -34.51 26.74
N LEU A 22 10.39 -34.94 25.59
CA LEU A 22 9.42 -36.04 25.50
C LEU A 22 10.04 -37.39 25.87
N ARG A 23 11.31 -37.65 25.53
CA ARG A 23 12.02 -38.88 25.91
C ARG A 23 12.29 -38.95 27.42
N GLU A 24 12.68 -37.84 28.04
CA GLU A 24 12.77 -37.73 29.51
C GLU A 24 11.39 -37.95 30.16
N GLY A 25 10.31 -37.53 29.50
CA GLY A 25 8.92 -37.83 29.87
C GLY A 25 8.46 -39.26 29.58
N GLY A 26 9.34 -40.16 29.15
CA GLY A 26 9.04 -41.57 28.87
C GLY A 26 8.42 -41.86 27.49
N PHE A 27 8.21 -40.86 26.64
CA PHE A 27 7.57 -41.03 25.33
C PHE A 27 8.56 -41.50 24.24
N LYS A 28 8.07 -42.38 23.35
CA LYS A 28 8.79 -42.86 22.15
C LYS A 28 8.81 -41.75 21.08
N ALA A 29 9.56 -40.67 21.33
CA ALA A 29 9.57 -39.47 20.48
C ALA A 29 10.70 -39.46 19.44
N PHE A 30 10.44 -38.85 18.28
CA PHE A 30 11.36 -38.76 17.14
C PHE A 30 11.28 -37.38 16.45
N PRO A 31 12.38 -36.87 15.86
CA PRO A 31 12.33 -35.72 14.96
C PRO A 31 11.59 -36.10 13.67
N VAL A 32 10.95 -35.13 13.04
CA VAL A 32 10.25 -35.32 11.77
C VAL A 32 10.67 -34.22 10.79
N LEU A 33 11.07 -34.63 9.60
CA LEU A 33 11.31 -33.72 8.48
C LEU A 33 10.00 -33.57 7.70
N ILE A 34 9.55 -32.34 7.46
CA ILE A 34 8.30 -32.08 6.74
C ILE A 34 8.51 -31.04 5.66
N HIS A 35 7.93 -31.28 4.48
CA HIS A 35 7.98 -30.36 3.36
C HIS A 35 6.61 -29.68 3.25
N ASN A 36 6.55 -28.43 3.72
CA ASN A 36 5.39 -27.56 3.58
C ASN A 36 5.43 -26.95 2.15
N GLY A 37 4.68 -27.53 1.23
CA GLY A 37 4.75 -27.24 -0.21
C GLY A 37 4.12 -28.34 -1.07
N PRO A 38 4.50 -28.46 -2.35
CA PRO A 38 4.09 -29.59 -3.19
C PRO A 38 4.48 -30.94 -2.60
N LYS A 39 3.72 -31.99 -2.93
CA LYS A 39 4.07 -33.37 -2.56
C LYS A 39 5.48 -33.69 -3.04
N LYS A 40 6.26 -34.30 -2.14
CA LYS A 40 7.51 -34.97 -2.51
C LYS A 40 7.17 -36.29 -3.20
N ASP A 41 7.99 -36.62 -4.19
CA ASP A 41 7.99 -37.91 -4.87
C ASP A 41 8.43 -39.01 -3.88
N GLU A 42 7.75 -40.17 -3.93
CA GLU A 42 8.06 -41.35 -3.10
C GLU A 42 9.06 -42.29 -3.78
N GLU A 43 9.17 -42.26 -5.12
CA GLU A 43 10.13 -43.06 -5.90
C GLU A 43 11.49 -42.33 -6.05
N VAL A 44 11.49 -40.99 -6.02
CA VAL A 44 12.71 -40.17 -6.18
C VAL A 44 13.14 -39.55 -4.83
N PRO A 45 14.02 -40.21 -4.04
CA PRO A 45 14.40 -39.76 -2.71
C PRO A 45 15.21 -38.45 -2.75
N GLN A 46 14.58 -37.35 -2.35
CA GLN A 46 15.19 -36.03 -2.26
C GLN A 46 15.39 -35.60 -0.80
N PRO A 47 16.61 -35.30 -0.33
CA PRO A 47 16.87 -34.93 1.08
C PRO A 47 16.36 -33.53 1.48
N PHE A 48 15.82 -32.74 0.54
CA PHE A 48 15.31 -31.41 0.83
C PHE A 48 13.92 -31.43 1.52
N PHE A 49 13.90 -31.02 2.78
CA PHE A 49 12.71 -30.67 3.56
C PHE A 49 12.89 -29.25 4.11
N ASN A 50 11.89 -28.39 3.96
CA ASN A 50 11.97 -26.97 4.33
C ASN A 50 11.61 -26.69 5.79
N HIS A 51 11.03 -27.66 6.50
CA HIS A 51 10.61 -27.52 7.89
C HIS A 51 10.95 -28.78 8.72
N ALA A 52 10.94 -28.64 10.04
CA ALA A 52 11.22 -29.72 10.98
C ALA A 52 10.33 -29.60 12.22
N ILE A 53 9.72 -30.72 12.61
CA ILE A 53 8.75 -30.85 13.69
C ILE A 53 9.08 -32.10 14.53
N SER A 54 8.24 -32.46 15.50
CA SER A 54 8.40 -33.65 16.35
C SER A 54 7.26 -34.64 16.14
N ALA A 55 7.44 -35.88 16.57
CA ALA A 55 6.35 -36.85 16.74
C ALA A 55 6.57 -37.74 17.96
N VAL A 56 5.47 -38.28 18.52
CA VAL A 56 5.48 -39.44 19.43
C VAL A 56 4.89 -40.63 18.70
N ARG A 57 5.52 -41.80 18.82
CA ARG A 57 4.94 -43.07 18.35
C ARG A 57 4.04 -43.65 19.44
N ASN A 58 2.76 -43.79 19.10
CA ASN A 58 1.74 -44.42 19.92
C ASN A 58 1.95 -45.95 19.98
N ASP A 59 1.24 -46.65 20.87
CA ASP A 59 1.41 -48.10 21.05
C ASP A 59 0.78 -48.94 19.92
N ASP A 60 -0.14 -48.36 19.13
CA ASP A 60 -0.63 -48.92 17.86
C ASP A 60 0.36 -48.73 16.68
N GLY A 61 1.49 -48.06 16.92
CA GLY A 61 2.49 -47.74 15.91
C GLY A 61 2.22 -46.45 15.11
N SER A 62 1.09 -45.78 15.32
CA SER A 62 0.78 -44.49 14.69
C SER A 62 1.65 -43.36 15.25
N TYR A 63 1.73 -42.23 14.53
CA TYR A 63 2.52 -41.06 14.93
C TYR A 63 1.66 -39.85 15.25
N MET A 64 1.70 -39.39 16.49
CA MET A 64 1.16 -38.09 16.89
C MET A 64 2.16 -36.98 16.53
N LEU A 65 1.91 -36.26 15.44
CA LEU A 65 2.74 -35.15 14.96
C LEU A 65 2.57 -33.90 15.83
N MET A 66 3.66 -33.14 16.02
CA MET A 66 3.69 -31.93 16.86
C MET A 66 4.64 -30.86 16.29
N ASP A 67 4.14 -29.67 15.96
CA ASP A 67 4.97 -28.52 15.55
C ASP A 67 5.21 -27.58 16.74
N SER A 68 6.46 -27.51 17.23
CA SER A 68 6.86 -26.62 18.33
C SER A 68 7.25 -25.21 17.87
N THR A 69 7.06 -24.88 16.59
CA THR A 69 7.62 -23.66 15.99
C THR A 69 6.64 -22.50 15.86
N ASP A 70 5.33 -22.77 15.72
CA ASP A 70 4.27 -21.76 15.76
C ASP A 70 3.71 -21.61 17.18
N GLU A 71 4.12 -20.54 17.86
CA GLU A 71 3.60 -20.17 19.18
C GLU A 71 2.10 -19.79 19.21
N ASN A 72 1.42 -19.71 18.05
CA ASN A 72 0.03 -19.26 17.91
C ASN A 72 -0.96 -20.43 17.65
N THR A 73 -0.54 -21.69 17.71
CA THR A 73 -1.43 -22.86 17.48
C THR A 73 -2.11 -23.34 18.77
N LYS A 74 -3.40 -23.72 18.66
CA LYS A 74 -4.12 -24.48 19.70
C LYS A 74 -4.00 -26.00 19.55
N ARG A 75 -3.48 -26.49 18.42
CA ARG A 75 -3.35 -27.91 18.09
C ARG A 75 -1.87 -28.29 18.06
N LEU A 76 -1.52 -29.46 18.61
CA LEU A 76 -0.17 -30.02 18.51
C LEU A 76 0.32 -30.03 17.04
N PHE A 77 -0.54 -30.46 16.11
CA PHE A 77 -0.29 -30.35 14.68
C PHE A 77 -1.14 -29.21 14.06
N PRO A 78 -0.53 -28.12 13.56
CA PRO A 78 -1.26 -27.01 12.94
C PRO A 78 -1.90 -27.40 11.61
N ALA A 79 -3.08 -26.82 11.33
CA ALA A 79 -3.84 -27.12 10.11
C ALA A 79 -3.14 -26.70 8.80
N TYR A 80 -2.18 -25.76 8.85
CA TYR A 80 -1.36 -25.40 7.69
C TYR A 80 -0.33 -26.48 7.31
N LEU A 81 -0.12 -27.51 8.14
CA LEU A 81 0.68 -28.70 7.81
C LEU A 81 -0.17 -29.91 7.40
N CYS A 82 -1.48 -29.74 7.17
CA CYS A 82 -2.31 -30.80 6.59
C CYS A 82 -1.92 -31.08 5.12
N ASN A 83 -2.08 -32.33 4.66
CA ASN A 83 -1.72 -32.78 3.31
C ASN A 83 -0.24 -32.57 2.88
N GLN A 84 0.71 -32.52 3.81
CA GLN A 84 2.15 -32.32 3.52
C GLN A 84 2.92 -33.64 3.51
N SER A 85 4.05 -33.69 2.78
CA SER A 85 4.93 -34.87 2.79
C SER A 85 5.90 -34.82 3.99
N TYR A 86 5.90 -35.85 4.83
CA TYR A 86 6.73 -35.94 6.04
C TYR A 86 7.47 -37.28 6.16
N LEU A 87 8.60 -37.26 6.85
CA LEU A 87 9.47 -38.41 7.11
C LEU A 87 9.90 -38.39 8.59
N VAL A 88 9.68 -39.49 9.31
CA VAL A 88 10.10 -39.62 10.71
C VAL A 88 11.55 -40.11 10.78
N ALA A 89 12.37 -39.47 11.60
CA ALA A 89 13.78 -39.81 11.78
C ALA A 89 13.95 -40.86 12.89
N THR A 90 13.56 -42.10 12.60
CA THR A 90 13.86 -43.30 13.39
C THR A 90 15.30 -43.77 13.15
N PRO A 91 15.94 -44.49 14.10
CA PRO A 91 17.25 -45.11 13.89
C PRO A 91 17.26 -46.14 12.75
N GLU A 92 16.15 -46.84 12.54
CA GLU A 92 16.00 -47.90 11.54
C GLU A 92 15.65 -47.37 10.13
N GLY A 93 15.39 -46.07 10.01
CA GLY A 93 14.72 -45.49 8.84
C GLY A 93 13.20 -45.68 8.87
N ASP A 94 12.48 -44.90 8.06
CA ASP A 94 11.03 -44.95 7.96
C ASP A 94 10.58 -44.53 6.56
N ALA A 95 9.31 -44.81 6.22
CA ALA A 95 8.71 -44.42 4.95
C ALA A 95 8.35 -42.92 4.91
N LEU A 96 8.46 -42.32 3.72
CA LEU A 96 7.82 -41.03 3.44
C LEU A 96 6.30 -41.21 3.53
N ARG A 97 5.60 -40.24 4.12
CA ARG A 97 4.14 -40.27 4.33
C ARG A 97 3.50 -38.94 4.01
N THR A 98 2.18 -38.97 3.85
CA THR A 98 1.32 -37.79 3.76
C THR A 98 0.63 -37.54 5.11
N SER A 99 0.68 -36.30 5.62
CA SER A 99 -0.16 -35.90 6.76
C SER A 99 -1.62 -35.76 6.33
N GLU A 100 -2.55 -36.07 7.22
CA GLU A 100 -3.99 -36.10 6.90
C GLU A 100 -4.54 -34.71 6.50
N ILE A 101 -5.68 -34.69 5.80
CA ILE A 101 -6.43 -33.47 5.50
C ILE A 101 -7.38 -33.20 6.68
N ILE A 102 -7.18 -32.08 7.39
CA ILE A 102 -8.12 -31.66 8.44
C ILE A 102 -9.42 -31.18 7.77
N PRO A 103 -10.59 -31.76 8.12
CA PRO A 103 -11.83 -31.48 7.41
C PRO A 103 -12.35 -30.06 7.65
N ALA A 104 -13.10 -29.54 6.68
CA ALA A 104 -13.65 -28.18 6.73
C ALA A 104 -14.50 -27.88 7.98
N THR A 105 -15.12 -28.91 8.58
CA THR A 105 -15.92 -28.83 9.81
C THR A 105 -15.10 -28.59 11.08
N GLU A 106 -13.80 -28.84 11.05
CA GLU A 106 -12.86 -28.52 12.13
C GLU A 106 -12.14 -27.17 11.93
N ASN A 107 -12.28 -26.61 10.72
CA ASN A 107 -11.68 -25.36 10.25
C ASN A 107 -12.79 -24.34 9.95
N LEU A 108 -13.70 -24.16 10.92
CA LEU A 108 -14.88 -23.32 10.78
C LEU A 108 -14.72 -21.91 11.33
N MET A 109 -15.52 -21.01 10.78
CA MET A 109 -15.77 -19.68 11.27
C MET A 109 -17.25 -19.56 11.57
N HIS A 110 -17.61 -19.58 12.85
CA HIS A 110 -18.99 -19.47 13.30
C HIS A 110 -19.37 -18.01 13.51
N VAL A 111 -20.48 -17.58 12.93
CA VAL A 111 -21.01 -16.20 13.01
C VAL A 111 -22.46 -16.25 13.48
N THR A 112 -22.76 -15.55 14.56
CA THR A 112 -24.12 -15.39 15.10
C THR A 112 -24.42 -13.91 15.20
N THR A 113 -25.25 -13.39 14.30
CA THR A 113 -25.61 -11.97 14.22
C THR A 113 -27.04 -11.75 14.74
N LYS A 114 -27.23 -10.79 15.64
CA LYS A 114 -28.52 -10.26 16.07
C LYS A 114 -28.57 -8.77 15.77
N ALA A 115 -29.50 -8.35 14.94
CA ALA A 115 -29.66 -6.96 14.53
C ALA A 115 -31.13 -6.53 14.55
N ALA A 116 -31.37 -5.22 14.58
CA ALA A 116 -32.67 -4.61 14.43
C ALA A 116 -32.54 -3.41 13.49
N VAL A 117 -33.41 -3.32 12.48
CA VAL A 117 -33.52 -2.14 11.61
C VAL A 117 -34.83 -1.43 11.89
N THR A 118 -34.75 -0.15 12.23
CA THR A 118 -35.90 0.75 12.35
C THR A 118 -36.36 1.21 10.96
N ALA A 119 -37.61 1.67 10.85
CA ALA A 119 -38.13 2.25 9.60
C ALA A 119 -37.34 3.47 9.14
N ASP A 120 -36.62 4.07 10.08
CA ASP A 120 -35.74 5.19 9.87
C ASP A 120 -34.44 4.87 9.11
N GLY A 121 -34.18 3.59 8.84
CA GLY A 121 -32.97 3.13 8.17
C GLY A 121 -31.74 3.03 9.08
N SER A 122 -31.87 3.36 10.37
CA SER A 122 -30.88 3.02 11.38
C SER A 122 -30.92 1.52 11.62
N LEU A 123 -29.80 0.86 11.33
CA LEU A 123 -29.55 -0.52 11.73
C LEU A 123 -28.75 -0.49 13.01
N THR A 124 -29.21 -1.21 14.04
CA THR A 124 -28.38 -1.59 15.19
C THR A 124 -28.06 -3.08 15.07
N GLY A 125 -26.84 -3.47 15.44
CA GLY A 125 -26.36 -4.83 15.21
C GLY A 125 -25.35 -5.28 16.25
N SER A 126 -25.40 -6.57 16.58
CA SER A 126 -24.42 -7.26 17.39
C SER A 126 -24.07 -8.58 16.71
N ALA A 127 -22.82 -9.02 16.81
CA ALA A 127 -22.42 -10.32 16.31
C ALA A 127 -21.38 -10.98 17.22
N GLN A 128 -21.54 -12.28 17.44
CA GLN A 128 -20.51 -13.13 18.02
C GLN A 128 -19.89 -13.98 16.93
N LEU A 129 -18.56 -13.93 16.84
CA LEU A 129 -17.71 -14.65 15.92
C LEU A 129 -16.88 -15.63 16.76
N LYS A 130 -16.91 -16.93 16.44
CA LYS A 130 -16.04 -17.95 17.03
C LYS A 130 -15.21 -18.59 15.92
N PHE A 131 -13.94 -18.83 16.23
CA PHE A 131 -12.94 -19.22 15.26
C PHE A 131 -12.41 -20.61 15.63
N ASP A 132 -12.43 -21.55 14.69
CA ASP A 132 -12.00 -22.93 14.91
C ASP A 132 -10.92 -23.34 13.90
N GLY A 133 -10.00 -24.20 14.35
CA GLY A 133 -8.89 -24.71 13.55
C GLY A 133 -8.05 -23.59 12.93
N ILE A 134 -7.91 -23.61 11.61
CA ILE A 134 -7.16 -22.59 10.87
C ILE A 134 -7.75 -21.18 10.97
N ASN A 135 -9.04 -21.02 11.28
CA ASN A 135 -9.60 -19.68 11.51
C ASN A 135 -9.14 -19.10 12.85
N ASP A 136 -8.99 -19.91 13.91
CA ASP A 136 -8.39 -19.44 15.16
C ASP A 136 -6.93 -19.06 14.88
N ASN A 137 -6.13 -20.02 14.40
CA ASN A 137 -4.69 -19.86 14.21
C ASN A 137 -4.32 -18.72 13.24
N ALA A 138 -4.97 -18.59 12.08
CA ALA A 138 -4.66 -17.53 11.12
C ALA A 138 -5.10 -16.13 11.60
N TYR A 139 -6.27 -16.00 12.24
CA TYR A 139 -6.69 -14.69 12.77
C TYR A 139 -5.92 -14.32 14.04
N ARG A 140 -5.65 -15.27 14.95
CA ARG A 140 -4.80 -15.08 16.14
C ARG A 140 -3.38 -14.68 15.75
N GLY A 141 -2.74 -15.43 14.84
CA GLY A 141 -1.39 -15.15 14.35
C GLY A 141 -1.29 -13.84 13.54
N TYR A 142 -2.39 -13.35 12.97
CA TYR A 142 -2.48 -12.00 12.43
C TYR A 142 -2.64 -10.96 13.55
N PHE A 143 -3.57 -11.19 14.49
CA PHE A 143 -3.87 -10.29 15.60
C PHE A 143 -2.71 -10.12 16.58
N SER A 144 -1.91 -11.15 16.88
CA SER A 144 -0.69 -11.04 17.68
C SER A 144 0.36 -10.12 17.03
N ARG A 145 0.26 -9.92 15.70
CA ARG A 145 1.18 -9.08 14.90
C ARG A 145 0.65 -7.67 14.61
N ILE A 146 -0.64 -7.38 14.86
CA ILE A 146 -1.27 -6.07 14.64
C ILE A 146 -1.93 -5.46 15.88
N ARG A 147 -2.04 -4.12 15.91
CA ARG A 147 -2.57 -3.37 17.06
C ARG A 147 -4.07 -3.58 17.29
N PRO A 148 -4.59 -3.40 18.52
CA PRO A 148 -6.03 -3.38 18.77
C PRO A 148 -6.81 -2.42 17.86
N GLU A 149 -6.25 -1.26 17.51
CA GLU A 149 -6.90 -0.25 16.66
C GLU A 149 -6.95 -0.70 15.20
N ASP A 150 -5.94 -1.43 14.73
CA ASP A 150 -5.97 -2.04 13.39
C ASP A 150 -6.81 -3.32 13.35
N ARG A 151 -6.99 -4.03 14.49
CA ARG A 151 -8.02 -5.07 14.64
C ARG A 151 -9.42 -4.43 14.58
N SER A 152 -9.62 -3.28 15.23
CA SER A 152 -10.85 -2.49 15.12
C SER A 152 -11.12 -2.03 13.70
N ARG A 153 -10.14 -1.45 13.01
CA ARG A 153 -10.24 -1.06 11.59
C ARG A 153 -10.51 -2.26 10.67
N LEU A 154 -10.00 -3.46 10.98
CA LEU A 154 -10.38 -4.67 10.26
C LEU A 154 -11.87 -4.95 10.41
N PHE A 155 -12.40 -5.02 11.64
CA PHE A 155 -13.83 -5.32 11.86
C PHE A 155 -14.76 -4.17 11.44
N GLU A 156 -14.32 -2.93 11.51
CA GLU A 156 -14.96 -1.76 10.91
C GLU A 156 -15.07 -1.95 9.38
N SER A 157 -13.98 -2.38 8.72
CA SER A 157 -14.00 -2.69 7.29
C SER A 157 -14.89 -3.90 6.95
N VAL A 158 -15.04 -4.87 7.88
CA VAL A 158 -15.96 -6.02 7.73
C VAL A 158 -17.40 -5.52 7.75
N VAL A 159 -17.81 -4.73 8.75
CA VAL A 159 -19.19 -4.21 8.80
C VAL A 159 -19.47 -3.26 7.64
N LYS A 160 -18.53 -2.36 7.29
CA LYS A 160 -18.66 -1.42 6.14
C LYS A 160 -18.75 -2.11 4.76
N ARG A 161 -18.20 -3.32 4.60
CA ARG A 161 -18.37 -4.12 3.36
C ARG A 161 -19.76 -4.76 3.25
N VAL A 162 -20.42 -4.97 4.38
CA VAL A 162 -21.64 -5.76 4.50
C VAL A 162 -22.89 -4.88 4.58
N VAL A 163 -22.77 -3.74 5.28
CA VAL A 163 -23.73 -2.64 5.25
C VAL A 163 -22.94 -1.35 5.03
N ALA A 164 -23.22 -0.66 3.92
CA ALA A 164 -22.58 0.62 3.61
C ALA A 164 -22.91 1.65 4.70
N GLY A 165 -21.95 2.51 5.06
CA GLY A 165 -22.12 3.50 6.13
C GLY A 165 -22.03 2.94 7.56
N ALA A 166 -21.84 1.63 7.75
CA ALA A 166 -21.77 1.04 9.09
C ALA A 166 -20.62 1.60 9.95
N LYS A 167 -20.93 1.94 11.20
CA LYS A 167 -20.02 2.42 12.24
C LYS A 167 -19.87 1.32 13.30
N LEU A 168 -18.65 0.91 13.60
CA LEU A 168 -18.37 -0.09 14.65
C LEU A 168 -18.48 0.60 16.02
N THR A 169 -19.43 0.18 16.86
CA THR A 169 -19.74 0.85 18.14
C THR A 169 -19.18 0.11 19.35
N GLN A 170 -18.97 -1.21 19.25
CA GLN A 170 -18.28 -2.00 20.28
C GLN A 170 -17.43 -3.09 19.62
N LEU A 171 -16.28 -3.38 20.21
CA LEU A 171 -15.48 -4.55 19.86
C LEU A 171 -14.85 -5.14 21.12
N SER A 172 -14.96 -6.45 21.26
CA SER A 172 -14.29 -7.25 22.28
C SER A 172 -13.68 -8.46 21.58
N ILE A 173 -12.36 -8.62 21.69
CA ILE A 173 -11.61 -9.76 21.19
C ILE A 173 -11.10 -10.50 22.42
N LYS A 174 -11.40 -11.80 22.55
CA LYS A 174 -10.95 -12.65 23.65
C LYS A 174 -10.26 -13.91 23.12
N PRO A 175 -9.24 -14.46 23.81
CA PRO A 175 -8.55 -13.89 24.98
C PRO A 175 -7.90 -12.53 24.70
N ASP A 176 -7.58 -11.76 25.74
CA ASP A 176 -6.92 -10.44 25.57
C ASP A 176 -5.47 -10.61 25.11
N ASP A 177 -4.76 -11.55 25.72
CA ASP A 177 -3.50 -12.08 25.21
C ASP A 177 -3.77 -13.09 24.09
N MET A 178 -3.29 -12.79 22.89
CA MET A 178 -3.38 -13.69 21.74
C MET A 178 -2.54 -14.96 21.95
N MET A 179 -1.53 -14.95 22.82
CA MET A 179 -0.68 -16.10 23.13
C MET A 179 -1.36 -17.11 24.08
N ASP A 180 -2.51 -16.76 24.68
CA ASP A 180 -3.29 -17.69 25.48
C ASP A 180 -4.04 -18.69 24.58
N THR A 181 -3.34 -19.74 24.18
CA THR A 181 -3.87 -20.85 23.39
C THR A 181 -4.75 -21.81 24.21
N THR A 182 -4.89 -21.61 25.53
CA THR A 182 -5.88 -22.36 26.34
C THR A 182 -7.31 -21.91 26.00
N LYS A 183 -7.50 -20.61 25.73
CA LYS A 183 -8.82 -20.02 25.41
C LYS A 183 -9.04 -19.93 23.90
N PRO A 184 -10.24 -20.27 23.38
CA PRO A 184 -10.57 -20.10 21.96
C PRO A 184 -10.61 -18.62 21.58
N LEU A 185 -10.19 -18.30 20.35
CA LEU A 185 -10.40 -16.98 19.80
C LEU A 185 -11.90 -16.73 19.57
N ALA A 186 -12.40 -15.64 20.15
CA ALA A 186 -13.76 -15.18 19.98
C ALA A 186 -13.77 -13.65 19.81
N VAL A 187 -14.66 -13.16 18.95
CA VAL A 187 -14.88 -11.72 18.76
C VAL A 187 -16.35 -11.42 18.92
N THR A 188 -16.69 -10.59 19.91
CA THR A 188 -18.02 -9.99 20.04
C THR A 188 -17.93 -8.55 19.57
N LEU A 189 -18.77 -8.17 18.62
CA LEU A 189 -18.83 -6.80 18.09
C LEU A 189 -20.26 -6.26 18.11
N ALA A 190 -20.38 -4.94 18.22
CA ALA A 190 -21.60 -4.21 17.97
C ALA A 190 -21.34 -3.11 16.93
N PHE A 191 -22.35 -2.81 16.13
CA PHE A 191 -22.29 -1.83 15.06
C PHE A 191 -23.64 -1.12 14.92
N THR A 192 -23.59 0.09 14.39
CA THR A 192 -24.75 0.78 13.83
C THR A 192 -24.53 1.05 12.34
N ALA A 193 -25.58 1.38 11.59
CA ALA A 193 -25.45 1.92 10.25
C ALA A 193 -26.64 2.84 9.96
N GLU A 194 -26.37 4.08 9.57
CA GLU A 194 -27.40 5.01 9.09
C GLU A 194 -27.68 4.71 7.61
N ASN A 195 -28.94 4.77 7.19
CA ASN A 195 -29.37 4.48 5.81
C ASN A 195 -29.02 3.03 5.35
N ALA A 196 -29.19 2.04 6.24
CA ALA A 196 -29.05 0.61 5.92
C ALA A 196 -30.16 0.10 4.96
N ILE A 197 -31.19 0.90 4.76
CA ILE A 197 -32.24 0.73 3.76
C ILE A 197 -32.00 1.69 2.57
N VAL A 198 -32.37 1.25 1.36
CA VAL A 198 -32.39 2.09 0.15
C VAL A 198 -33.84 2.27 -0.27
N THR A 199 -34.32 3.49 -0.43
CA THR A 199 -35.77 3.74 -0.56
C THR A 199 -36.11 4.96 -1.41
N ASP A 200 -37.27 4.91 -2.08
CA ASP A 200 -37.78 5.97 -2.97
C ASP A 200 -39.03 6.70 -2.45
N GLY A 201 -39.92 6.04 -1.68
CA GLY A 201 -41.25 6.63 -1.40
C GLY A 201 -42.11 5.95 -0.33
N THR A 202 -43.01 5.00 -0.60
CA THR A 202 -42.98 3.84 -1.53
C THR A 202 -41.94 2.78 -1.14
N THR A 203 -41.14 2.27 -2.08
CA THR A 203 -40.36 1.03 -1.93
C THR A 203 -39.11 1.21 -1.06
N THR A 204 -38.75 0.17 -0.31
CA THR A 204 -37.58 0.13 0.59
C THR A 204 -36.84 -1.21 0.47
N MET A 205 -35.56 -1.22 0.10
CA MET A 205 -34.72 -2.41 0.01
C MET A 205 -33.71 -2.48 1.17
N LEU A 206 -33.71 -3.58 1.93
CA LEU A 206 -32.89 -3.73 3.14
C LEU A 206 -31.54 -4.42 2.85
N ALA A 207 -30.43 -3.84 3.33
CA ALA A 207 -29.13 -4.52 3.36
C ALA A 207 -29.09 -5.53 4.53
N VAL A 208 -29.04 -6.83 4.21
CA VAL A 208 -29.05 -7.91 5.21
C VAL A 208 -27.64 -8.10 5.80
N PRO A 209 -27.40 -7.88 7.11
CA PRO A 209 -26.06 -7.82 7.69
C PRO A 209 -25.42 -9.21 7.85
N ARG A 210 -24.82 -9.72 6.76
CA ARG A 210 -24.15 -11.03 6.68
C ARG A 210 -22.64 -10.94 6.70
N LEU A 211 -22.08 -10.86 7.90
CA LEU A 211 -20.64 -10.76 8.16
C LEU A 211 -19.85 -11.96 7.62
N GLY A 212 -20.45 -13.15 7.55
CA GLY A 212 -19.85 -14.38 7.02
C GLY A 212 -19.38 -14.31 5.56
N THR A 213 -19.83 -13.31 4.81
CA THR A 213 -19.33 -13.01 3.44
C THR A 213 -17.99 -12.24 3.43
N SER A 214 -17.54 -11.75 4.59
CA SER A 214 -16.36 -10.87 4.75
C SER A 214 -15.34 -11.34 5.79
N VAL A 215 -15.56 -12.50 6.41
CA VAL A 215 -14.68 -13.14 7.41
C VAL A 215 -14.51 -14.64 7.15
N GLY A 216 -13.52 -15.28 7.78
CA GLY A 216 -13.20 -16.69 7.61
C GLY A 216 -12.33 -16.97 6.37
N MET A 217 -11.40 -17.91 6.49
CA MET A 217 -10.33 -18.18 5.50
C MET A 217 -10.84 -18.55 4.11
N VAL A 218 -12.04 -19.13 4.02
CA VAL A 218 -12.70 -19.50 2.76
C VAL A 218 -12.85 -18.32 1.78
N ASN A 219 -13.03 -17.10 2.30
CA ASN A 219 -13.14 -15.85 1.53
C ASN A 219 -11.79 -15.27 1.05
N PHE A 220 -10.69 -16.01 1.27
CA PHE A 220 -9.32 -15.62 0.93
C PHE A 220 -8.62 -16.65 0.05
N ILE A 221 -8.67 -17.94 0.39
CA ILE A 221 -7.96 -19.01 -0.35
C ILE A 221 -8.39 -19.11 -1.83
N LEU A 222 -9.66 -18.83 -2.15
CA LEU A 222 -10.18 -18.94 -3.51
C LEU A 222 -9.78 -17.77 -4.44
N ARG A 223 -9.10 -16.72 -3.93
CA ARG A 223 -8.70 -15.55 -4.73
C ARG A 223 -7.71 -15.90 -5.86
N GLY A 224 -7.05 -17.06 -5.78
CA GLY A 224 -6.22 -17.59 -6.86
C GLY A 224 -7.00 -18.11 -8.09
N ALA A 225 -8.31 -18.36 -7.97
CA ALA A 225 -9.14 -19.02 -8.99
C ALA A 225 -9.54 -18.11 -10.19
N SER A 226 -8.57 -17.38 -10.73
CA SER A 226 -8.73 -16.36 -11.79
C SER A 226 -8.66 -16.88 -13.23
N LEU A 227 -8.27 -18.15 -13.44
CA LEU A 227 -8.19 -18.75 -14.77
C LEU A 227 -9.59 -19.15 -15.30
N LYS A 228 -9.69 -19.40 -16.61
CA LYS A 228 -10.89 -20.02 -17.24
C LYS A 228 -10.91 -21.53 -16.97
N GLU A 229 -9.77 -22.17 -17.18
CA GLU A 229 -9.52 -23.61 -17.11
C GLU A 229 -8.09 -23.85 -16.59
N ARG A 230 -7.73 -25.11 -16.31
CA ARG A 230 -6.37 -25.47 -15.90
C ARG A 230 -5.95 -26.82 -16.49
N LYS A 231 -4.69 -26.94 -16.90
CA LYS A 231 -4.04 -28.23 -17.23
C LYS A 231 -3.67 -29.03 -15.97
N TYR A 232 -3.40 -28.35 -14.86
CA TYR A 232 -2.94 -28.93 -13.60
C TYR A 232 -3.90 -28.57 -12.46
N PRO A 233 -4.05 -29.40 -11.41
CA PRO A 233 -4.96 -29.15 -10.30
C PRO A 233 -4.82 -27.75 -9.67
N PHE A 234 -5.91 -27.23 -9.12
CA PHE A 234 -5.90 -26.03 -8.28
C PHE A 234 -5.77 -26.44 -6.82
N ILE A 235 -4.63 -26.13 -6.22
CA ILE A 235 -4.41 -26.28 -4.78
C ILE A 235 -4.99 -25.05 -4.08
N SER A 236 -5.81 -25.26 -3.05
CA SER A 236 -6.36 -24.21 -2.17
C SER A 236 -5.75 -24.25 -0.76
N ASP A 237 -4.78 -25.14 -0.55
CA ASP A 237 -3.96 -25.39 0.64
C ASP A 237 -4.73 -25.87 1.89
N LEU A 238 -6.02 -25.52 2.01
CA LEU A 238 -6.83 -25.70 3.21
C LEU A 238 -8.27 -26.08 2.86
N ALA A 239 -8.83 -27.05 3.60
CA ALA A 239 -10.27 -27.28 3.69
C ALA A 239 -10.81 -26.49 4.89
N CYS A 240 -11.70 -25.53 4.67
CA CYS A 240 -12.22 -24.63 5.70
C CYS A 240 -13.59 -24.03 5.30
N GLY A 241 -14.27 -23.35 6.22
CA GLY A 241 -15.56 -22.74 5.90
C GLY A 241 -16.10 -21.74 6.91
N VAL A 242 -17.29 -21.22 6.60
CA VAL A 242 -18.08 -20.29 7.42
C VAL A 242 -19.47 -20.87 7.64
N ARG A 243 -19.97 -20.75 8.88
CA ARG A 243 -21.37 -21.00 9.26
C ARG A 243 -21.94 -19.73 9.87
N GLU A 244 -23.02 -19.21 9.31
CA GLU A 244 -23.67 -17.98 9.75
C GLU A 244 -25.13 -18.22 10.13
N THR A 245 -25.52 -17.65 11.27
CA THR A 245 -26.91 -17.46 11.68
C THR A 245 -27.18 -15.98 11.89
N LEU A 246 -28.36 -15.53 11.48
CA LEU A 246 -28.81 -14.14 11.58
C LEU A 246 -30.24 -14.11 12.12
N THR A 247 -30.47 -13.27 13.12
CA THR A 247 -31.81 -12.75 13.46
C THR A 247 -31.79 -11.26 13.19
N LEU A 248 -32.67 -10.79 12.32
CA LEU A 248 -32.84 -9.38 11.97
C LEU A 248 -34.26 -8.96 12.31
N ALA A 249 -34.45 -8.29 13.45
CA ALA A 249 -35.71 -7.61 13.73
C ALA A 249 -35.93 -6.50 12.71
N VAL A 250 -37.17 -6.36 12.27
CA VAL A 250 -37.59 -5.38 11.26
C VAL A 250 -38.74 -4.59 11.88
N ASP A 251 -38.62 -3.27 11.85
CA ASP A 251 -39.65 -2.35 12.33
C ASP A 251 -41.04 -2.71 11.77
N PRO A 252 -42.10 -2.79 12.61
CA PRO A 252 -43.46 -2.89 12.13
C PRO A 252 -43.84 -1.82 11.09
N ALA A 253 -43.25 -0.61 11.18
CA ALA A 253 -43.49 0.47 10.21
C ALA A 253 -42.86 0.24 8.82
N LEU A 254 -41.84 -0.64 8.69
CA LEU A 254 -41.34 -1.11 7.39
C LEU A 254 -42.33 -2.05 6.68
N GLY A 255 -43.33 -2.57 7.40
CA GLY A 255 -44.32 -3.52 6.91
C GLY A 255 -43.80 -4.96 6.77
N LYS A 256 -44.65 -5.84 6.23
CA LYS A 256 -44.26 -7.22 5.90
C LYS A 256 -43.42 -7.25 4.62
N PRO A 257 -42.42 -8.15 4.50
CA PRO A 257 -41.61 -8.24 3.29
C PRO A 257 -42.47 -8.65 2.10
N VAL A 258 -42.54 -7.80 1.07
CA VAL A 258 -43.31 -8.09 -0.16
C VAL A 258 -42.58 -9.06 -1.10
N ALA A 259 -41.25 -9.16 -0.95
CA ALA A 259 -40.43 -10.15 -1.62
C ALA A 259 -39.26 -10.56 -0.70
N LEU A 260 -38.97 -11.86 -0.66
CA LEU A 260 -37.79 -12.42 0.01
C LEU A 260 -36.88 -13.14 -1.02
N PRO A 261 -35.56 -13.05 -0.87
CA PRO A 261 -34.62 -13.64 -1.81
C PRO A 261 -34.42 -15.14 -1.59
N GLU A 262 -34.78 -15.96 -2.58
CA GLU A 262 -34.46 -17.38 -2.63
C GLU A 262 -33.02 -17.65 -3.09
N TYR A 263 -32.44 -18.78 -2.69
CA TYR A 263 -31.07 -19.19 -3.02
C TYR A 263 -31.01 -20.69 -3.39
N PRO A 264 -30.34 -21.09 -4.47
CA PRO A 264 -30.12 -22.50 -4.78
C PRO A 264 -29.16 -23.14 -3.77
N THR A 265 -29.33 -24.43 -3.49
CA THR A 265 -28.34 -25.24 -2.77
C THR A 265 -27.29 -25.76 -3.75
N ILE A 266 -26.01 -25.67 -3.36
CA ILE A 266 -24.89 -26.33 -4.05
C ILE A 266 -24.22 -27.26 -3.03
N ASP A 267 -24.27 -28.57 -3.26
CA ASP A 267 -23.69 -29.57 -2.37
C ASP A 267 -22.92 -30.59 -3.23
N THR A 268 -21.59 -30.62 -3.11
CA THR A 268 -20.69 -31.38 -4.00
C THR A 268 -19.55 -32.02 -3.21
N ARG A 269 -18.78 -32.92 -3.84
CA ARG A 269 -17.60 -33.53 -3.21
C ARG A 269 -16.62 -32.49 -2.64
N THR A 270 -16.39 -31.38 -3.37
CA THR A 270 -15.34 -30.40 -3.07
C THR A 270 -15.84 -29.16 -2.32
N LEU A 271 -17.13 -28.83 -2.36
CA LEU A 271 -17.68 -27.66 -1.68
C LEU A 271 -19.16 -27.79 -1.28
N LEU A 272 -19.56 -26.96 -0.30
CA LEU A 272 -20.93 -26.74 0.14
C LEU A 272 -21.24 -25.24 0.08
N TRP A 273 -22.37 -24.86 -0.51
CA TRP A 273 -22.98 -23.55 -0.36
C TRP A 273 -24.49 -23.66 -0.16
N LYS A 274 -24.99 -23.22 0.99
CA LYS A 274 -26.42 -23.20 1.35
C LYS A 274 -26.74 -21.86 2.01
N ARG A 275 -27.91 -21.28 1.73
CA ARG A 275 -28.36 -20.00 2.31
C ARG A 275 -29.88 -19.93 2.38
N SER A 276 -30.42 -19.34 3.44
CA SER A 276 -31.85 -19.11 3.63
C SER A 276 -32.12 -17.70 4.17
N LEU A 277 -33.32 -17.17 3.97
CA LEU A 277 -33.85 -16.01 4.69
C LEU A 277 -35.37 -16.12 4.76
N THR A 278 -35.90 -16.45 5.94
CA THR A 278 -37.35 -16.70 6.16
C THR A 278 -37.93 -15.67 7.14
N PRO A 279 -39.24 -15.36 7.07
CA PRO A 279 -39.89 -14.51 8.05
C PRO A 279 -40.24 -15.31 9.31
N ASN A 280 -40.16 -14.67 10.47
CA ASN A 280 -40.54 -15.20 11.77
C ASN A 280 -41.07 -14.05 12.65
N GLY A 281 -42.39 -13.86 12.69
CA GLY A 281 -43.01 -12.71 13.35
C GLY A 281 -42.52 -11.38 12.76
N ALA A 282 -42.12 -10.44 13.63
CA ALA A 282 -41.51 -9.15 13.27
C ALA A 282 -39.98 -9.25 13.06
N SER A 283 -39.50 -10.36 12.51
CA SER A 283 -38.07 -10.61 12.26
C SER A 283 -37.86 -11.47 11.03
N LEU A 284 -36.68 -11.34 10.42
CA LEU A 284 -36.15 -12.31 9.46
C LEU A 284 -35.13 -13.21 10.16
N VAL A 285 -35.21 -14.51 9.93
CA VAL A 285 -34.20 -15.49 10.33
C VAL A 285 -33.45 -15.94 9.08
N GLY A 286 -32.12 -15.88 9.11
CA GLY A 286 -31.29 -16.30 7.99
C GLY A 286 -30.21 -17.28 8.43
N THR A 287 -30.02 -18.35 7.66
CA THR A 287 -28.84 -19.22 7.76
C THR A 287 -27.95 -19.05 6.53
N ALA A 288 -26.67 -19.39 6.67
CA ALA A 288 -25.75 -19.58 5.57
C ALA A 288 -24.63 -20.57 5.96
N GLU A 289 -24.25 -21.44 5.04
CA GLU A 289 -23.03 -22.25 5.12
C GLU A 289 -22.25 -22.09 3.82
N PHE A 290 -20.94 -21.86 3.93
CA PHE A 290 -20.01 -21.90 2.81
C PHE A 290 -18.74 -22.65 3.22
N LEU A 291 -18.57 -23.88 2.72
CA LEU A 291 -17.46 -24.76 3.07
C LEU A 291 -16.70 -25.17 1.80
N ILE A 292 -15.38 -25.12 1.86
CA ILE A 292 -14.48 -25.77 0.89
C ILE A 292 -13.97 -27.05 1.55
N ARG A 293 -14.42 -28.20 1.04
CA ARG A 293 -14.17 -29.55 1.57
C ARG A 293 -12.86 -30.16 1.06
N ALA A 294 -12.33 -29.67 -0.05
CA ALA A 294 -11.10 -30.16 -0.67
C ALA A 294 -9.95 -29.15 -0.54
N VAL A 295 -8.72 -29.67 -0.40
CA VAL A 295 -7.46 -28.90 -0.49
C VAL A 295 -6.92 -28.82 -1.93
N GLU A 296 -7.44 -29.67 -2.81
CA GLU A 296 -7.04 -29.79 -4.21
C GLU A 296 -8.28 -30.06 -5.09
N PHE A 297 -8.35 -29.36 -6.22
CA PHE A 297 -9.41 -29.47 -7.22
C PHE A 297 -8.79 -29.94 -8.54
N SER A 298 -9.25 -31.07 -9.07
CA SER A 298 -8.87 -31.51 -10.42
C SER A 298 -9.26 -30.47 -11.49
N PRO A 299 -8.68 -30.51 -12.71
CA PRO A 299 -9.12 -29.67 -13.83
C PRO A 299 -10.64 -29.61 -14.07
N LYS A 300 -11.36 -30.71 -13.83
CA LYS A 300 -12.83 -30.77 -13.92
C LYS A 300 -13.51 -30.03 -12.76
N GLU A 301 -13.13 -30.36 -11.52
CA GLU A 301 -13.72 -29.76 -10.31
C GLU A 301 -13.38 -28.26 -10.19
N TYR A 302 -12.31 -27.81 -10.84
CA TYR A 302 -12.01 -26.39 -10.99
C TYR A 302 -13.07 -25.65 -11.83
N LEU A 303 -13.65 -26.28 -12.86
CA LEU A 303 -14.75 -25.69 -13.64
C LEU A 303 -16.05 -25.64 -12.81
N GLU A 304 -16.34 -26.70 -12.05
CA GLU A 304 -17.46 -26.75 -11.10
C GLU A 304 -17.34 -25.65 -10.03
N LEU A 305 -16.12 -25.37 -9.56
CA LEU A 305 -15.80 -24.22 -8.70
C LEU A 305 -16.01 -22.86 -9.42
N LYS A 306 -15.68 -22.72 -10.71
CA LYS A 306 -15.92 -21.48 -11.48
C LYS A 306 -17.42 -21.18 -11.63
N GLU A 307 -18.25 -22.17 -11.94
CA GLU A 307 -19.72 -21.98 -12.04
C GLU A 307 -20.36 -21.75 -10.66
N THR A 308 -19.82 -22.37 -9.61
CA THR A 308 -20.17 -22.04 -8.22
C THR A 308 -19.88 -20.56 -7.92
N LEU A 309 -18.66 -20.08 -8.19
CA LEU A 309 -18.27 -18.69 -7.90
C LEU A 309 -19.13 -17.66 -8.65
N LYS A 310 -19.47 -17.91 -9.93
CA LYS A 310 -20.46 -17.11 -10.68
C LYS A 310 -21.83 -17.10 -9.99
N THR A 311 -22.32 -18.26 -9.56
CA THR A 311 -23.62 -18.41 -8.88
C THR A 311 -23.64 -17.66 -7.55
N LEU A 312 -22.55 -17.71 -6.79
CA LEU A 312 -22.36 -16.93 -5.56
C LEU A 312 -22.39 -15.43 -5.84
N GLU A 313 -21.70 -14.95 -6.89
CA GLU A 313 -21.67 -13.53 -7.24
C GLU A 313 -23.05 -12.97 -7.59
N VAL A 314 -23.86 -13.72 -8.35
CA VAL A 314 -25.25 -13.33 -8.68
C VAL A 314 -26.13 -13.33 -7.43
N ASN A 315 -26.07 -14.39 -6.62
CA ASN A 315 -26.93 -14.51 -5.43
C ASN A 315 -26.55 -13.55 -4.29
N ALA A 316 -25.31 -13.09 -4.22
CA ALA A 316 -24.87 -12.06 -3.26
C ALA A 316 -25.58 -10.71 -3.46
N ARG A 317 -26.10 -10.43 -4.67
CA ARG A 317 -26.76 -9.16 -5.03
C ARG A 317 -28.24 -9.10 -4.60
N LYS A 318 -28.85 -10.22 -4.23
CA LYS A 318 -30.28 -10.33 -3.86
C LYS A 318 -30.58 -9.70 -2.49
N LYS A 319 -31.69 -8.94 -2.37
CA LYS A 319 -32.15 -8.25 -1.15
C LYS A 319 -33.66 -8.41 -0.92
N PRO A 320 -34.16 -8.38 0.34
CA PRO A 320 -35.59 -8.28 0.67
C PRO A 320 -36.15 -6.84 0.59
N ILE A 321 -37.48 -6.71 0.45
CA ILE A 321 -38.18 -5.45 0.10
C ILE A 321 -39.37 -5.13 1.03
N PHE A 322 -39.55 -3.84 1.36
CA PHE A 322 -40.35 -3.20 2.45
C PHE A 322 -40.84 -1.78 2.04
N LEU A 323 -41.35 -0.93 2.97
CA LEU A 323 -41.73 0.51 2.79
C LEU A 323 -41.03 1.44 3.88
N LYS A 324 -41.25 2.79 4.03
CA LYS A 324 -40.32 3.85 4.63
C LYS A 324 -40.53 4.29 6.13
N ALA A 325 -39.88 5.24 6.89
CA ALA A 325 -38.82 6.33 6.83
C ALA A 325 -38.40 6.82 8.28
N GLU A 326 -37.47 7.78 8.65
CA GLU A 326 -36.04 8.20 8.37
C GLU A 326 -35.44 9.05 9.61
N VAL A 327 -34.13 8.96 10.07
CA VAL A 327 -33.23 10.04 10.75
C VAL A 327 -32.13 9.70 11.87
N SER A 328 -30.80 9.78 11.53
CA SER A 328 -29.54 10.37 12.18
C SER A 328 -28.77 9.93 13.50
N ALA A 329 -27.41 10.16 13.57
CA ALA A 329 -26.44 9.82 14.68
C ALA A 329 -25.22 10.79 14.99
N LYS A 330 -24.04 10.31 15.56
CA LYS A 330 -22.79 11.07 15.98
C LYS A 330 -21.47 10.23 16.31
N PRO A 331 -20.24 10.82 16.58
CA PRO A 331 -18.88 10.16 16.63
C PRO A 331 -17.90 10.40 17.87
N GLY A 332 -16.66 9.81 17.91
CA GLY A 332 -15.51 10.04 18.89
C GLY A 332 -14.23 9.12 18.75
N ILE A 333 -12.98 9.49 19.20
CA ILE A 333 -11.66 8.79 18.90
C ILE A 333 -10.55 8.86 20.02
N ALA A 334 -9.51 7.96 20.04
CA ALA A 334 -8.36 7.85 21.01
C ALA A 334 -6.91 7.64 20.40
N ALA A 335 -5.83 7.43 21.20
CA ALA A 335 -4.38 7.50 20.81
C ALA A 335 -3.39 6.43 21.42
N ASP A 336 -2.11 6.40 20.98
CA ASP A 336 -1.14 5.26 21.10
C ASP A 336 0.04 5.43 22.11
N VAL A 337 0.69 6.61 22.18
CA VAL A 337 1.82 6.96 23.07
C VAL A 337 1.59 8.38 23.63
N ARG A 338 2.22 8.77 24.74
CA ARG A 338 2.26 10.17 25.21
C ARG A 338 3.72 10.65 25.32
N VAL A 339 4.08 11.74 24.65
CA VAL A 339 5.42 12.33 24.76
C VAL A 339 5.42 13.33 25.92
N LEU A 340 6.11 12.99 27.01
CA LEU A 340 6.16 13.80 28.23
C LEU A 340 7.15 14.97 28.11
N SER A 341 8.29 14.72 27.45
CA SER A 341 9.19 15.78 26.98
C SER A 341 9.97 15.37 25.74
N ASP A 342 10.34 16.34 24.92
CA ASP A 342 11.19 16.16 23.73
C ASP A 342 12.02 17.43 23.53
N GLU A 343 13.29 17.40 23.92
CA GLU A 343 14.19 18.55 23.87
C GLU A 343 15.29 18.34 22.83
N PHE A 344 15.49 19.32 21.95
CA PHE A 344 16.51 19.33 20.90
C PHE A 344 17.48 20.49 21.15
N ASP A 345 18.74 20.20 21.43
CA ASP A 345 19.80 21.19 21.63
C ASP A 345 20.79 21.13 20.46
N TYR A 346 20.75 22.14 19.59
CA TYR A 346 21.71 22.34 18.51
C TYR A 346 22.82 23.30 18.94
N ASP A 347 24.08 22.83 18.95
CA ASP A 347 25.27 23.68 19.08
C ASP A 347 25.96 23.73 17.70
N ILE A 348 25.79 24.85 17.00
CA ILE A 348 26.32 25.07 15.66
C ILE A 348 27.73 25.65 15.80
N ALA A 349 28.74 24.95 15.30
CA ALA A 349 30.13 25.42 15.35
C ALA A 349 30.42 26.38 14.20
N ASP A 350 29.98 26.02 12.99
CA ASP A 350 30.11 26.81 11.77
C ASP A 350 28.99 26.43 10.78
N ALA A 351 29.02 26.97 9.55
CA ALA A 351 28.00 26.65 8.55
C ALA A 351 27.96 25.15 8.18
N THR A 352 29.09 24.44 8.23
CA THR A 352 29.27 23.06 7.75
C THR A 352 29.26 22.00 8.84
N SER A 353 29.39 22.41 10.12
CA SER A 353 29.53 21.50 11.26
C SER A 353 28.71 21.94 12.48
N TRP A 354 27.98 21.00 13.08
CA TRP A 354 27.17 21.21 14.29
C TRP A 354 26.98 19.91 15.08
N THR A 355 26.58 20.04 16.34
CA THR A 355 26.08 18.92 17.17
C THR A 355 24.58 19.09 17.38
N LEU A 356 23.82 18.00 17.28
CA LEU A 356 22.50 17.86 17.90
C LEU A 356 22.63 16.95 19.11
N THR A 357 22.20 17.40 20.28
CA THR A 357 21.83 16.53 21.41
C THR A 357 20.31 16.52 21.49
N ARG A 358 19.69 15.35 21.65
CA ARG A 358 18.23 15.25 21.81
C ARG A 358 17.88 14.32 22.96
N THR A 359 17.03 14.82 23.86
CA THR A 359 16.53 14.11 25.04
C THR A 359 15.03 13.91 24.92
N VAL A 360 14.58 12.66 24.97
CA VAL A 360 13.18 12.28 24.76
C VAL A 360 12.68 11.46 25.93
N ARG A 361 11.54 11.86 26.49
CA ARG A 361 10.84 11.17 27.57
C ARG A 361 9.40 10.88 27.13
N LYS A 362 9.03 9.61 27.01
CA LYS A 362 7.70 9.19 26.51
C LYS A 362 7.11 8.06 27.33
N GLN A 363 5.80 8.09 27.54
CA GLN A 363 5.02 7.04 28.16
C GLN A 363 4.35 6.17 27.09
N VAL A 364 4.55 4.86 27.18
CA VAL A 364 3.89 3.87 26.33
C VAL A 364 2.43 3.68 26.80
N LEU A 365 1.44 3.88 25.93
CA LEU A 365 0.03 3.65 26.28
C LEU A 365 -0.54 2.34 25.71
N THR A 366 -0.02 1.84 24.58
CA THR A 366 -0.48 0.61 23.93
C THR A 366 0.64 -0.40 23.67
N TYR A 367 0.26 -1.63 23.30
CA TYR A 367 1.20 -2.65 22.82
C TYR A 367 1.96 -2.22 21.54
N LYS A 368 1.39 -1.32 20.72
CA LYS A 368 2.16 -0.73 19.61
C LYS A 368 3.24 0.18 20.14
N GLY A 369 2.89 1.07 21.06
CA GLY A 369 3.85 1.96 21.71
C GLY A 369 5.04 1.19 22.30
N LYS A 370 4.81 0.00 22.87
CA LYS A 370 5.85 -0.94 23.30
C LYS A 370 6.74 -1.38 22.12
N LYS A 371 6.16 -1.97 21.07
CA LYS A 371 6.91 -2.52 19.92
C LYS A 371 7.69 -1.45 19.15
N ASP A 372 7.06 -0.31 18.88
CA ASP A 372 7.67 0.83 18.18
C ASP A 372 8.74 1.56 19.02
N SER A 373 8.78 1.32 20.34
CA SER A 373 9.75 1.95 21.24
C SER A 373 10.80 0.99 21.81
N GLY A 374 10.74 -0.30 21.51
CA GLY A 374 11.69 -1.30 22.01
C GLY A 374 13.08 -1.21 21.38
N GLU A 375 13.22 -0.54 20.24
CA GLU A 375 14.50 -0.31 19.56
C GLU A 375 14.65 1.17 19.20
N LEU A 376 15.81 1.76 19.47
CA LEU A 376 16.22 3.06 18.95
C LEU A 376 17.21 2.85 17.79
N LYS A 377 17.06 3.60 16.69
CA LYS A 377 17.89 3.44 15.49
C LYS A 377 18.37 4.80 14.99
N PHE A 378 19.68 4.94 14.81
CA PHE A 378 20.34 6.19 14.42
C PHE A 378 21.28 5.96 13.25
N ASP A 379 20.88 6.45 12.06
CA ASP A 379 21.67 6.39 10.85
C ASP A 379 22.67 7.56 10.75
N TYR A 380 23.91 7.25 10.41
CA TYR A 380 24.94 8.25 10.12
C TYR A 380 25.93 7.76 9.06
N ASN A 381 26.70 8.68 8.47
CA ASN A 381 27.86 8.33 7.66
C ASN A 381 29.11 8.83 8.39
N PRO A 382 30.09 7.97 8.74
CA PRO A 382 31.32 8.37 9.44
C PRO A 382 32.10 9.49 8.74
N ALA A 383 31.99 9.63 7.42
CA ALA A 383 32.65 10.72 6.68
C ALA A 383 31.91 12.08 6.79
N MET A 384 30.77 12.14 7.49
CA MET A 384 29.93 13.34 7.67
C MET A 384 29.39 13.51 9.10
N GLY A 385 29.97 12.83 10.09
CA GLY A 385 29.58 12.91 11.50
C GLY A 385 29.57 11.57 12.25
N ASP A 386 29.11 11.60 13.50
CA ASP A 386 28.90 10.42 14.35
C ASP A 386 27.49 10.41 14.97
N ALA A 387 27.04 9.26 15.46
CA ALA A 387 25.86 9.15 16.30
C ALA A 387 26.19 8.27 17.53
N LYS A 388 25.81 8.74 18.72
CA LYS A 388 26.10 8.10 20.01
C LYS A 388 24.87 8.21 20.92
N LEU A 389 24.46 7.09 21.49
CA LEU A 389 23.53 7.10 22.62
C LEU A 389 24.32 7.52 23.87
N LEU A 390 23.89 8.58 24.56
CA LEU A 390 24.54 9.06 25.78
C LEU A 390 23.91 8.42 27.03
N SER A 391 22.60 8.20 26.98
CA SER A 391 21.85 7.49 28.02
C SER A 391 20.56 6.90 27.41
N ALA A 392 20.11 5.77 27.93
CA ALA A 392 18.73 5.35 27.80
C ALA A 392 18.31 4.51 29.01
N SER A 393 17.12 4.76 29.53
CA SER A 393 16.51 3.97 30.59
C SER A 393 15.00 3.79 30.38
N VAL A 394 14.46 2.76 31.03
CA VAL A 394 13.05 2.40 31.02
C VAL A 394 12.59 2.28 32.47
N LYS A 395 11.67 3.14 32.90
CA LYS A 395 10.97 3.04 34.19
C LYS A 395 9.64 2.31 34.00
N THR A 396 9.47 1.18 34.69
CA THR A 396 8.26 0.34 34.67
C THR A 396 7.83 0.06 36.11
N GLY A 397 6.71 0.65 36.55
CA GLY A 397 6.45 0.82 37.99
C GLY A 397 7.59 1.61 38.61
N ASP A 398 8.13 1.18 39.76
CA ASP A 398 9.31 1.79 40.37
C ASP A 398 10.66 1.22 39.89
N LYS A 399 10.66 0.15 39.10
CA LYS A 399 11.89 -0.42 38.54
C LYS A 399 12.40 0.43 37.39
N VAL A 400 13.61 0.98 37.51
CA VAL A 400 14.36 1.58 36.41
C VAL A 400 15.35 0.56 35.84
N GLN A 401 15.45 0.48 34.52
CA GLN A 401 16.40 -0.36 33.80
C GLN A 401 17.15 0.49 32.78
N THR A 402 18.45 0.68 32.98
CA THR A 402 19.34 1.38 32.04
C THR A 402 19.86 0.39 30.99
N ILE A 403 20.03 0.84 29.74
CA ILE A 403 20.69 0.06 28.69
C ILE A 403 22.16 -0.19 29.03
N SER A 404 22.73 -1.34 28.65
CA SER A 404 24.17 -1.60 28.69
C SER A 404 24.79 -1.55 27.30
N GLU A 405 26.12 -1.59 27.21
CA GLU A 405 26.83 -1.64 25.94
C GLU A 405 26.47 -2.89 25.10
N LYS A 406 26.00 -3.98 25.72
CA LYS A 406 25.65 -5.23 25.02
C LYS A 406 24.37 -5.14 24.20
N GLU A 407 23.45 -4.25 24.55
CA GLU A 407 22.26 -4.00 23.74
C GLU A 407 22.48 -2.94 22.64
N ILE A 408 23.67 -2.32 22.58
CA ILE A 408 24.04 -1.32 21.58
C ILE A 408 24.88 -1.97 20.47
N ASN A 409 24.26 -2.10 19.30
CA ASN A 409 24.83 -2.75 18.12
C ASN A 409 25.17 -1.71 17.05
N LEU A 410 26.32 -1.86 16.39
CA LEU A 410 26.72 -1.02 15.26
C LEU A 410 26.71 -1.85 13.97
N MET A 411 25.80 -1.51 13.06
CA MET A 411 25.59 -2.22 11.79
C MET A 411 26.02 -1.36 10.60
N ASP A 412 26.34 -2.00 9.48
CA ASP A 412 26.37 -1.33 8.18
C ASP A 412 24.94 -1.12 7.64
N GLN A 413 24.70 0.04 7.02
CA GLN A 413 23.44 0.29 6.33
C GLN A 413 23.30 -0.66 5.12
N GLY A 414 22.09 -1.16 4.87
CA GLY A 414 21.84 -2.23 3.90
C GLY A 414 22.28 -1.98 2.44
N TRP A 415 22.64 -0.75 2.08
CA TRP A 415 23.22 -0.43 0.77
C TRP A 415 24.73 -0.71 0.67
N VAL A 416 25.48 -0.75 1.79
CA VAL A 416 26.96 -0.77 1.81
C VAL A 416 27.53 -1.94 1.02
N ALA A 417 27.01 -3.16 1.26
CA ALA A 417 27.43 -4.37 0.54
C ALA A 417 27.18 -4.32 -0.99
N SER A 418 26.29 -3.43 -1.46
CA SER A 418 26.02 -3.24 -2.89
C SER A 418 26.92 -2.18 -3.58
N ALA A 419 27.65 -1.37 -2.80
CA ALA A 419 28.37 -0.22 -3.30
C ALA A 419 29.61 0.15 -2.44
N PRO A 420 30.61 -0.75 -2.32
CA PRO A 420 31.71 -0.62 -1.37
C PRO A 420 32.68 0.55 -1.63
N ARG A 421 32.63 1.22 -2.79
CA ARG A 421 33.44 2.41 -3.09
C ARG A 421 33.07 3.65 -2.24
N TYR A 422 31.85 3.73 -1.70
CA TYR A 422 31.45 4.88 -0.87
C TYR A 422 31.80 4.67 0.61
N PRO A 423 32.11 5.73 1.36
CA PRO A 423 32.28 5.66 2.81
C PRO A 423 31.07 4.99 3.48
N ALA A 424 31.31 3.85 4.13
CA ALA A 424 30.26 2.95 4.61
C ALA A 424 29.34 3.62 5.64
N GLY A 425 28.05 3.78 5.29
CA GLY A 425 27.04 4.28 6.20
C GLY A 425 26.75 3.29 7.32
N LYS A 426 26.59 3.79 8.55
CA LYS A 426 26.35 2.99 9.75
C LYS A 426 24.97 3.24 10.35
N THR A 427 24.46 2.25 11.05
CA THR A 427 23.25 2.35 11.88
C THR A 427 23.62 1.92 13.29
N LEU A 428 23.45 2.80 14.27
CA LEU A 428 23.49 2.43 15.69
C LEU A 428 22.10 1.95 16.08
N VAL A 429 21.98 0.69 16.50
CA VAL A 429 20.75 0.04 16.95
C VAL A 429 20.87 -0.23 18.44
N ALA A 430 20.00 0.36 19.26
CA ALA A 430 20.01 0.22 20.71
C ALA A 430 18.68 -0.39 21.18
N SER A 431 18.72 -1.62 21.69
CA SER A 431 17.55 -2.35 22.17
C SER A 431 17.26 -1.99 23.63
N LEU A 432 16.06 -1.50 23.93
CA LEU A 432 15.71 -1.00 25.26
C LEU A 432 15.19 -2.13 26.17
N PRO A 433 15.81 -2.36 27.35
CA PRO A 433 15.42 -3.45 28.24
C PRO A 433 14.09 -3.17 28.96
N GLY A 434 13.17 -4.13 28.94
CA GLY A 434 11.99 -4.14 29.82
C GLY A 434 10.92 -3.08 29.51
N VAL A 435 10.78 -2.66 28.25
CA VAL A 435 9.69 -1.80 27.79
C VAL A 435 8.36 -2.54 27.88
N GLU A 436 7.41 -1.98 28.64
CA GLU A 436 6.06 -2.47 28.81
C GLU A 436 5.00 -1.38 28.57
N ILE A 437 3.73 -1.76 28.62
CA ILE A 437 2.63 -0.78 28.64
C ILE A 437 2.67 -0.03 29.97
N GLY A 438 2.52 1.30 29.92
CA GLY A 438 2.68 2.20 31.06
C GLY A 438 4.12 2.63 31.33
N SER A 439 5.13 1.98 30.72
CA SER A 439 6.54 2.35 30.90
C SER A 439 6.83 3.78 30.44
N ILE A 440 7.64 4.49 31.22
CA ILE A 440 8.27 5.74 30.80
C ILE A 440 9.67 5.40 30.27
N ILE A 441 9.90 5.68 29.00
CA ILE A 441 11.20 5.57 28.33
C ILE A 441 11.83 6.95 28.31
N GLU A 442 13.08 7.04 28.75
CA GLU A 442 13.86 8.28 28.76
C GLU A 442 15.23 8.02 28.13
N TYR A 443 15.59 8.76 27.08
CA TYR A 443 16.88 8.61 26.42
C TYR A 443 17.44 9.93 25.89
N THR A 444 18.76 10.07 25.95
CA THR A 444 19.51 11.15 25.33
C THR A 444 20.47 10.56 24.30
N TYR A 445 20.43 11.05 23.07
CA TYR A 445 21.43 10.75 22.05
C TYR A 445 22.07 12.04 21.50
N ARG A 446 23.30 11.89 21.02
CA ARG A 446 24.06 12.94 20.35
C ARG A 446 24.35 12.52 18.93
N GLN A 447 24.18 13.43 17.98
CA GLN A 447 24.59 13.27 16.59
C GLN A 447 25.45 14.46 16.18
N ALA A 448 26.72 14.21 15.86
CA ALA A 448 27.56 15.21 15.23
C ALA A 448 27.30 15.22 13.72
N PHE A 449 27.41 16.40 13.12
CA PHE A 449 27.34 16.62 11.69
C PHE A 449 28.60 17.40 11.28
N THR A 450 29.30 16.90 10.27
CA THR A 450 30.50 17.53 9.69
C THR A 450 30.47 17.40 8.18
N ASN A 451 31.32 18.17 7.48
CA ASN A 451 31.45 18.14 6.01
C ASN A 451 30.12 18.40 5.27
N ARG A 452 29.14 19.06 5.90
CA ARG A 452 27.85 19.39 5.30
C ARG A 452 27.98 20.64 4.43
N PRO A 453 27.23 20.79 3.33
CA PRO A 453 27.31 21.99 2.49
C PRO A 453 26.96 23.28 3.23
N PHE A 454 25.96 23.19 4.12
CA PHE A 454 25.54 24.23 5.07
C PHE A 454 24.52 23.62 6.06
N VAL A 455 24.27 24.27 7.19
CA VAL A 455 23.26 23.88 8.18
C VAL A 455 21.87 24.27 7.72
N ALA A 456 20.93 23.34 7.80
CA ALA A 456 19.50 23.56 7.58
C ALA A 456 18.68 22.48 8.29
N ALA A 457 17.61 22.88 8.99
CA ALA A 457 16.69 21.97 9.66
C ALA A 457 15.23 22.45 9.54
N ARG A 458 14.29 21.55 9.83
CA ARG A 458 12.85 21.83 9.87
C ARG A 458 12.21 21.05 11.00
N LEU A 459 11.65 21.75 11.97
CA LEU A 459 11.36 21.24 13.30
C LEU A 459 9.91 21.54 13.67
N SER A 460 9.05 20.53 13.56
CA SER A 460 7.61 20.64 13.85
C SER A 460 7.29 20.27 15.31
N PHE A 461 6.34 20.96 15.93
CA PHE A 461 6.06 20.82 17.37
C PHE A 461 4.88 19.89 17.70
N ARG A 462 4.15 19.40 16.69
CA ARG A 462 3.09 18.39 16.82
C ARG A 462 3.50 17.04 16.22
N ALA A 463 2.88 15.96 16.70
CA ALA A 463 3.03 14.59 16.22
C ALA A 463 1.65 13.90 16.10
N HIS A 464 1.61 12.64 15.65
CA HIS A 464 0.41 11.80 15.75
C HIS A 464 0.08 11.40 17.20
N ASP A 465 1.08 11.42 18.08
CA ASP A 465 0.93 11.30 19.53
C ASP A 465 0.88 12.69 20.18
N PRO A 466 0.14 12.88 21.30
CA PRO A 466 0.18 14.12 22.08
C PRO A 466 1.57 14.37 22.69
N ILE A 467 1.95 15.65 22.78
CA ILE A 467 3.24 16.09 23.36
C ILE A 467 3.00 17.12 24.45
N ASP A 468 3.30 16.77 25.70
CA ASP A 468 3.10 17.64 26.86
C ASP A 468 4.04 18.85 26.83
N ARG A 469 5.29 18.64 26.41
CA ARG A 469 6.28 19.71 26.23
C ARG A 469 7.32 19.35 25.16
N ARG A 470 7.61 20.26 24.24
CA ARG A 470 8.75 20.17 23.31
C ARG A 470 9.54 21.47 23.33
N VAL A 471 10.87 21.35 23.37
CA VAL A 471 11.80 22.48 23.34
C VAL A 471 12.79 22.29 22.18
N VAL A 472 13.07 23.36 21.46
CA VAL A 472 14.14 23.42 20.48
C VAL A 472 15.04 24.59 20.85
N ARG A 473 16.30 24.32 21.18
CA ARG A 473 17.36 25.32 21.39
C ARG A 473 18.35 25.26 20.24
N VAL A 474 18.74 26.42 19.73
CA VAL A 474 19.73 26.55 18.65
C VAL A 474 20.71 27.65 19.02
N LYS A 475 21.92 27.25 19.39
CA LYS A 475 23.05 28.13 19.69
C LYS A 475 23.93 28.23 18.44
N ALA A 476 24.25 29.46 18.03
CA ALA A 476 25.07 29.73 16.85
C ALA A 476 26.02 30.92 17.07
N PRO A 477 27.19 30.98 16.40
CA PRO A 477 28.10 32.11 16.47
C PRO A 477 27.49 33.35 15.81
N ARG A 478 27.73 34.54 16.36
CA ARG A 478 27.25 35.81 15.81
C ARG A 478 27.84 36.18 14.44
N SER A 479 28.92 35.52 14.05
CA SER A 479 29.52 35.60 12.71
C SER A 479 28.80 34.75 11.65
N LEU A 480 27.99 33.77 12.06
CA LEU A 480 27.19 32.95 11.15
C LEU A 480 25.83 33.62 10.89
N ARG A 481 25.53 33.92 9.62
CA ARG A 481 24.15 34.20 9.22
C ARG A 481 23.34 32.90 9.33
N LEU A 482 22.45 32.87 10.30
CA LEU A 482 21.43 31.83 10.47
C LEU A 482 20.07 32.50 10.33
N ASP A 483 19.38 32.21 9.24
CA ASP A 483 18.01 32.66 8.99
C ASP A 483 17.04 31.66 9.65
N THR A 484 15.95 32.17 10.24
CA THR A 484 14.98 31.36 11.01
C THR A 484 13.57 31.90 10.80
N GLU A 485 12.61 31.02 10.56
CA GLU A 485 11.19 31.36 10.40
C GLU A 485 10.31 30.36 11.16
N LEU A 486 9.23 30.83 11.77
CA LEU A 486 8.23 29.99 12.44
C LEU A 486 6.89 30.17 11.72
N ILE A 487 6.35 29.08 11.16
CA ILE A 487 5.00 29.04 10.60
C ILE A 487 4.06 28.26 11.52
N HIS A 488 2.77 28.62 11.50
CA HIS A 488 1.73 28.10 12.41
C HIS A 488 2.16 28.17 13.89
N GLY A 489 2.78 29.28 14.29
CA GLY A 489 3.42 29.45 15.61
C GLY A 489 2.46 29.69 16.77
N GLU A 490 1.15 29.53 16.59
CA GLU A 490 0.13 29.83 17.59
C GLU A 490 0.35 28.98 18.86
N GLY A 491 0.55 29.64 20.01
CA GLY A 491 0.80 28.98 21.29
C GLY A 491 2.24 28.56 21.56
N LEU A 492 3.22 28.91 20.71
CA LEU A 492 4.64 28.69 20.98
C LEU A 492 5.28 29.90 21.68
N THR A 493 6.00 29.65 22.78
CA THR A 493 6.88 30.64 23.40
C THR A 493 8.20 30.67 22.63
N VAL A 494 8.63 31.87 22.21
CA VAL A 494 9.88 32.07 21.47
C VAL A 494 10.78 33.05 22.22
N THR A 495 12.04 32.67 22.46
CA THR A 495 13.05 33.57 23.02
C THR A 495 14.30 33.62 22.15
N LYS A 496 15.03 34.74 22.22
CA LYS A 496 16.29 34.95 21.49
C LYS A 496 17.27 35.71 22.36
N THR A 497 18.22 35.00 22.96
CA THR A 497 19.26 35.57 23.83
C THR A 497 20.57 35.74 23.07
N ARG A 498 21.40 36.67 23.54
CA ARG A 498 22.75 36.92 23.03
C ARG A 498 23.71 36.86 24.20
N ASP A 499 24.73 36.01 24.10
CA ASP A 499 25.73 35.81 25.13
C ASP A 499 27.12 35.79 24.48
N GLY A 500 27.98 36.73 24.86
CA GLY A 500 29.29 36.95 24.23
C GLY A 500 29.26 36.95 22.70
N ASN A 501 29.90 35.94 22.11
CA ASN A 501 29.97 35.72 20.65
C ASN A 501 28.88 34.77 20.10
N ALA A 502 27.93 34.32 20.93
CA ALA A 502 26.83 33.43 20.55
C ALA A 502 25.48 34.15 20.48
N THR A 503 24.53 33.54 19.78
CA THR A 503 23.09 33.84 19.86
C THR A 503 22.37 32.51 20.02
N THR A 504 21.50 32.44 21.01
CA THR A 504 20.67 31.26 21.28
C THR A 504 19.22 31.60 20.96
N TYR A 505 18.61 30.77 20.13
CA TYR A 505 17.18 30.78 19.83
C TYR A 505 16.53 29.65 20.62
N GLU A 506 15.43 29.89 21.33
CA GLU A 506 14.61 28.83 21.93
C GLU A 506 13.16 28.95 21.47
N TRP A 507 12.57 27.81 21.11
CA TRP A 507 11.14 27.64 20.88
C TRP A 507 10.62 26.56 21.81
N THR A 508 9.61 26.89 22.62
CA THR A 508 8.96 25.97 23.57
C THR A 508 7.47 25.88 23.24
N ALA A 509 6.97 24.65 23.08
CA ALA A 509 5.55 24.32 22.95
C ALA A 509 5.10 23.43 24.11
N THR A 510 3.88 23.63 24.59
CA THR A 510 3.24 22.82 25.65
C THR A 510 1.88 22.30 25.21
N GLU A 511 1.44 21.20 25.84
CA GLU A 511 0.10 20.59 25.71
C GLU A 511 -0.39 20.41 24.25
N GLN A 512 0.53 20.00 23.37
CA GLN A 512 0.29 19.90 21.94
C GLN A 512 -0.58 18.67 21.60
N ALA A 513 -1.83 18.95 21.23
CA ALA A 513 -2.80 17.94 20.86
C ALA A 513 -2.38 17.12 19.62
N ALA A 514 -2.59 15.80 19.72
CA ALA A 514 -2.35 14.82 18.67
C ALA A 514 -2.96 15.21 17.31
N VAL A 515 -2.23 14.98 16.23
CA VAL A 515 -2.75 15.07 14.86
C VAL A 515 -3.47 13.78 14.50
N LYS A 516 -4.81 13.83 14.34
CA LYS A 516 -5.63 12.69 13.91
C LYS A 516 -5.03 12.03 12.66
N GLN A 517 -4.83 10.70 12.71
CA GLN A 517 -4.24 9.97 11.58
C GLN A 517 -5.25 9.83 10.43
N GLU A 518 -5.09 10.64 9.40
CA GLU A 518 -5.93 10.66 8.20
C GLU A 518 -5.10 10.36 6.94
N ASN A 519 -5.70 9.74 5.92
CA ASN A 519 -5.04 9.55 4.62
C ASN A 519 -5.01 10.89 3.87
N HIS A 520 -4.04 11.14 2.99
CA HIS A 520 -3.92 12.42 2.27
C HIS A 520 -3.88 13.65 3.20
N LEU A 521 -3.05 13.60 4.24
CA LEU A 521 -2.66 14.81 4.98
C LEU A 521 -1.71 15.66 4.11
N PRO A 522 -1.69 17.00 4.28
CA PRO A 522 -0.66 17.87 3.70
C PRO A 522 0.76 17.50 4.20
N PRO A 523 1.82 18.01 3.54
CA PRO A 523 3.18 17.88 4.05
C PRO A 523 3.27 18.32 5.51
N TRP A 524 3.89 17.51 6.39
CA TRP A 524 3.73 17.64 7.86
C TRP A 524 3.92 19.05 8.45
N TRP A 525 4.83 19.81 7.86
CA TRP A 525 5.21 21.15 8.28
C TRP A 525 4.19 22.24 7.89
N SER A 526 3.28 21.99 6.96
CA SER A 526 2.40 23.01 6.36
C SER A 526 1.03 23.17 7.03
N PHE A 527 0.84 22.59 8.21
CA PHE A 527 -0.36 22.72 9.04
C PHE A 527 -0.08 22.49 10.54
N ASN A 528 1.19 22.42 10.93
CA ASN A 528 1.63 22.22 12.30
C ASN A 528 2.69 23.27 12.63
N PRO A 529 2.76 23.78 13.88
CA PRO A 529 3.79 24.73 14.29
C PRO A 529 5.17 24.20 13.91
N THR A 530 5.89 24.93 13.07
CA THR A 530 7.14 24.47 12.47
C THR A 530 8.15 25.58 12.31
N VAL A 531 9.34 25.37 12.87
CA VAL A 531 10.51 26.21 12.64
C VAL A 531 11.28 25.71 11.44
N PHE A 532 11.53 26.59 10.47
CA PHE A 532 12.58 26.46 9.47
C PHE A 532 13.81 27.21 9.95
N LEU A 533 14.99 26.65 9.74
CA LEU A 533 16.26 27.32 10.00
C LEU A 533 17.32 26.92 8.99
N GLY A 534 18.23 27.83 8.66
CA GLY A 534 19.42 27.51 7.87
C GLY A 534 20.35 28.69 7.57
N SER A 535 21.56 28.36 7.11
CA SER A 535 22.57 29.33 6.62
C SER A 535 22.81 29.22 5.11
N GLY A 536 22.01 28.41 4.42
CA GLY A 536 22.21 28.06 3.02
C GLY A 536 21.91 29.17 2.03
N ASN A 537 22.53 29.08 0.85
CA ASN A 537 22.18 29.94 -0.29
C ASN A 537 22.26 29.14 -1.60
N TRP A 538 21.18 29.16 -2.39
CA TRP A 538 21.11 28.39 -3.63
C TRP A 538 22.17 28.74 -4.67
N ARG A 539 22.62 30.00 -4.75
CA ARG A 539 23.69 30.40 -5.68
C ARG A 539 25.06 29.88 -5.23
N THR A 540 25.36 29.97 -3.93
CA THR A 540 26.62 29.47 -3.35
C THR A 540 26.70 27.95 -3.45
N TYR A 541 25.64 27.26 -3.02
CA TYR A 541 25.54 25.79 -3.12
C TYR A 541 25.63 25.31 -4.57
N ALA A 542 24.94 25.99 -5.50
CA ALA A 542 25.03 25.65 -6.91
C ALA A 542 26.45 25.79 -7.47
N LYS A 543 27.18 26.86 -7.10
CA LYS A 543 28.58 27.05 -7.49
C LYS A 543 29.48 25.94 -6.95
N GLN A 544 29.30 25.56 -5.67
CA GLN A 544 30.06 24.49 -5.01
C GLN A 544 29.86 23.13 -5.70
N VAL A 545 28.61 22.67 -5.81
CA VAL A 545 28.29 21.36 -6.41
C VAL A 545 28.66 21.32 -7.89
N ARG A 546 28.48 22.42 -8.64
CA ARG A 546 28.93 22.53 -10.04
C ARG A 546 30.44 22.35 -10.19
N GLY A 547 31.23 22.92 -9.27
CA GLY A 547 32.68 22.81 -9.30
C GLY A 547 33.14 21.36 -9.21
N VAL A 548 32.61 20.62 -8.23
CA VAL A 548 32.95 19.21 -8.00
C VAL A 548 32.47 18.32 -9.16
N LEU A 549 31.21 18.46 -9.58
CA LEU A 549 30.66 17.68 -10.70
C LEU A 549 31.44 17.90 -12.00
N LEU A 550 31.87 19.12 -12.31
CA LEU A 550 32.68 19.38 -13.51
C LEU A 550 34.12 18.85 -13.37
N ALA A 551 34.75 18.97 -12.20
CA ALA A 551 36.07 18.37 -11.98
C ALA A 551 36.05 16.84 -12.20
N ALA A 552 35.00 16.16 -11.75
CA ALA A 552 34.80 14.74 -11.98
C ALA A 552 34.60 14.35 -13.47
N THR A 553 34.21 15.30 -14.33
CA THR A 553 34.08 15.09 -15.79
C THR A 553 35.37 15.31 -16.57
N ASN A 554 36.51 15.64 -15.94
CA ASN A 554 37.77 15.95 -16.63
C ASN A 554 38.78 14.79 -16.62
N ALA A 555 38.37 13.61 -16.18
CA ALA A 555 39.11 12.36 -16.32
C ALA A 555 38.19 11.37 -17.05
N ASP A 556 38.26 11.47 -18.37
CA ASP A 556 37.23 11.02 -19.30
C ASP A 556 37.78 10.48 -20.63
N GLU A 557 38.97 9.87 -20.64
CA GLU A 557 39.57 9.25 -21.84
C GLU A 557 38.92 7.89 -22.17
N LEU A 558 38.55 7.08 -21.17
CA LEU A 558 37.73 5.89 -21.41
C LEU A 558 36.32 6.29 -21.87
N ALA A 559 35.75 7.34 -21.28
CA ALA A 559 34.47 7.90 -21.70
C ALA A 559 34.53 8.49 -23.12
N LYS A 560 35.63 9.12 -23.54
CA LYS A 560 35.88 9.61 -24.91
C LYS A 560 35.96 8.47 -25.92
N ALA A 561 36.68 7.39 -25.59
CA ALA A 561 36.72 6.18 -26.41
C ALA A 561 35.32 5.56 -26.53
N LYS A 562 34.61 5.38 -25.41
CA LYS A 562 33.24 4.84 -25.37
C LYS A 562 32.22 5.74 -26.08
N ALA A 563 32.35 7.05 -26.01
CA ALA A 563 31.53 7.98 -26.79
C ALA A 563 31.77 7.77 -28.28
N THR A 564 33.03 7.68 -28.73
CA THR A 564 33.38 7.45 -30.14
C THR A 564 32.74 6.16 -30.68
N GLU A 565 32.80 5.08 -29.88
CA GLU A 565 32.13 3.80 -30.17
C GLU A 565 30.59 3.94 -30.28
N LEU A 566 29.94 4.55 -29.27
CA LEU A 566 28.48 4.72 -29.23
C LEU A 566 27.93 5.65 -30.33
N LEU A 567 28.77 6.56 -30.85
CA LEU A 567 28.41 7.52 -31.87
C LEU A 567 28.62 6.99 -33.31
N ALA A 568 29.39 5.92 -33.50
CA ALA A 568 29.78 5.39 -34.81
C ALA A 568 28.60 4.97 -35.70
N THR A 569 27.45 4.61 -35.11
CA THR A 569 26.23 4.19 -35.81
C THR A 569 25.09 5.22 -35.74
N ALA A 570 25.23 6.28 -34.94
CA ALA A 570 24.17 7.22 -34.61
C ALA A 570 24.26 8.49 -35.47
N LYS A 571 23.37 8.59 -36.46
CA LYS A 571 23.36 9.60 -37.53
C LYS A 571 22.76 10.93 -37.07
N THR A 572 21.72 10.90 -36.23
CA THR A 572 21.05 12.11 -35.72
C THR A 572 21.43 12.44 -34.28
N LYS A 573 21.34 13.72 -33.87
CA LYS A 573 21.57 14.10 -32.47
C LYS A 573 20.57 13.45 -31.49
N HIS A 574 19.39 13.03 -31.95
CA HIS A 574 18.43 12.29 -31.15
C HIS A 574 18.87 10.83 -30.92
N GLU A 575 19.39 10.15 -31.96
CA GLU A 575 20.03 8.84 -31.83
C GLU A 575 21.26 8.90 -30.92
N GLN A 576 22.12 9.91 -31.08
CA GLN A 576 23.34 10.07 -30.29
C GLN A 576 23.05 10.23 -28.79
N VAL A 577 22.05 11.03 -28.42
CA VAL A 577 21.58 11.14 -27.03
C VAL A 577 20.92 9.85 -26.54
N THR A 578 20.13 9.18 -27.39
CA THR A 578 19.50 7.89 -27.07
C THR A 578 20.55 6.82 -26.76
N ALA A 579 21.56 6.64 -27.62
CA ALA A 579 22.63 5.65 -27.45
C ALA A 579 23.42 5.87 -26.16
N ILE A 580 23.80 7.12 -25.87
CA ILE A 580 24.53 7.49 -24.64
C ILE A 580 23.69 7.26 -23.38
N ARG A 581 22.41 7.67 -23.39
CA ARG A 581 21.48 7.42 -22.29
C ARG A 581 21.32 5.92 -22.06
N ASP A 582 21.00 5.18 -23.11
CA ASP A 582 20.73 3.75 -23.03
C ASP A 582 21.95 2.97 -22.53
N PHE A 583 23.15 3.33 -22.96
CA PHE A 583 24.39 2.76 -22.44
C PHE A 583 24.52 2.97 -20.93
N VAL A 584 24.43 4.21 -20.43
CA VAL A 584 24.56 4.47 -18.97
C VAL A 584 23.39 3.90 -18.14
N VAL A 585 22.24 3.63 -18.76
CA VAL A 585 21.12 2.95 -18.09
C VAL A 585 21.28 1.43 -18.08
N LYS A 586 21.80 0.82 -19.14
CA LYS A 586 21.94 -0.64 -19.28
C LYS A 586 23.24 -1.19 -18.68
N SER A 587 24.34 -0.44 -18.78
CA SER A 587 25.69 -0.91 -18.43
C SER A 587 26.22 -0.40 -17.09
N ILE A 588 25.60 0.62 -16.48
CA ILE A 588 26.05 1.19 -15.21
C ILE A 588 24.98 1.01 -14.13
N ARG A 589 25.23 0.07 -13.20
CA ARG A 589 24.32 -0.27 -12.10
C ARG A 589 24.12 0.93 -11.17
N GLY A 590 22.87 1.34 -10.99
CA GLY A 590 22.50 2.30 -9.94
C GLY A 590 22.71 1.69 -8.56
N ALA A 591 23.68 2.20 -7.79
CA ALA A 591 24.00 1.68 -6.45
C ALA A 591 24.62 2.74 -5.53
N GLY A 592 24.43 2.55 -4.21
CA GLY A 592 24.85 3.50 -3.17
C GLY A 592 23.81 4.59 -2.86
N PRO A 593 24.05 5.44 -1.84
CA PRO A 593 23.10 6.44 -1.40
C PRO A 593 23.12 7.69 -2.31
N SER A 594 22.10 8.54 -2.18
CA SER A 594 22.10 9.87 -2.80
C SER A 594 23.29 10.72 -2.30
N PHE A 595 23.80 11.59 -3.17
CA PHE A 595 25.05 12.34 -2.95
C PHE A 595 24.96 13.35 -1.78
N ASN A 596 23.75 13.74 -1.36
CA ASN A 596 23.53 14.59 -0.18
C ASN A 596 23.82 13.87 1.16
N ASN A 597 23.90 12.53 1.14
CA ASN A 597 24.24 11.67 2.27
C ASN A 597 25.73 11.26 2.27
N LEU A 598 26.53 11.84 1.37
CA LEU A 598 27.97 11.64 1.23
C LEU A 598 28.69 13.00 1.22
N PRO A 599 29.99 13.06 1.58
CA PRO A 599 30.79 14.24 1.28
C PRO A 599 30.91 14.39 -0.24
N LEU A 600 30.93 15.63 -0.76
CA LEU A 600 31.01 15.87 -2.21
C LEU A 600 32.27 15.26 -2.85
N THR A 601 33.33 15.04 -2.08
CA THR A 601 34.57 14.36 -2.49
C THR A 601 34.38 12.87 -2.82
N ALA A 602 33.24 12.26 -2.48
CA ALA A 602 32.92 10.87 -2.81
C ALA A 602 32.29 10.70 -4.21
N ILE A 603 32.07 11.78 -4.96
CA ILE A 603 31.62 11.74 -6.36
C ILE A 603 32.77 11.22 -7.24
N ALA A 604 32.55 10.12 -7.95
CA ALA A 604 33.57 9.48 -8.76
C ALA A 604 33.77 10.16 -10.12
N LYS A 605 34.98 9.98 -10.67
CA LYS A 605 35.35 10.43 -12.02
C LYS A 605 34.61 9.62 -13.09
N ALA A 606 34.34 10.23 -14.26
CA ALA A 606 33.64 9.56 -15.36
C ALA A 606 34.26 8.20 -15.73
N ASP A 607 35.58 8.14 -15.89
CA ASP A 607 36.29 6.88 -16.21
C ASP A 607 36.24 5.84 -15.08
N THR A 608 36.20 6.26 -13.82
CA THR A 608 36.01 5.34 -12.67
C THR A 608 34.60 4.73 -12.70
N VAL A 609 33.56 5.53 -12.92
CA VAL A 609 32.17 5.05 -13.00
C VAL A 609 32.00 4.09 -14.17
N LEU A 610 32.67 4.36 -15.30
CA LEU A 610 32.68 3.51 -16.49
C LEU A 610 33.44 2.19 -16.26
N SER A 611 34.58 2.22 -15.57
CA SER A 611 35.40 1.03 -15.27
C SER A 611 34.77 0.14 -14.19
N ASP A 612 34.18 0.72 -13.15
CA ASP A 612 33.55 -0.01 -12.04
C ASP A 612 32.21 -0.65 -12.44
N GLY A 613 31.55 -0.12 -13.47
CA GLY A 613 30.21 -0.55 -13.89
C GLY A 613 29.09 -0.18 -12.90
N TYR A 614 29.34 0.66 -11.89
CA TYR A 614 28.31 1.13 -10.96
C TYR A 614 28.53 2.55 -10.45
N GLY A 615 27.44 3.20 -10.05
CA GLY A 615 27.42 4.54 -9.48
C GLY A 615 26.05 4.96 -8.97
N ASN A 616 25.99 5.99 -8.13
CA ASN A 616 24.76 6.60 -7.65
C ASN A 616 24.23 7.62 -8.68
N GLY A 617 23.23 8.43 -8.31
CA GLY A 617 22.70 9.48 -9.18
C GLY A 617 23.77 10.46 -9.67
N ALA A 618 24.63 10.96 -8.78
CA ALA A 618 25.66 11.94 -9.16
C ALA A 618 26.74 11.34 -10.07
N ASP A 619 27.24 10.16 -9.73
CA ASP A 619 28.24 9.42 -10.51
C ASP A 619 27.74 9.12 -11.94
N ARG A 620 26.49 8.66 -12.09
CA ARG A 620 25.89 8.38 -13.40
C ARG A 620 25.63 9.66 -14.20
N ALA A 621 25.32 10.78 -13.53
CA ALA A 621 25.25 12.09 -14.17
C ALA A 621 26.63 12.59 -14.66
N VAL A 622 27.71 12.36 -13.91
CA VAL A 622 29.08 12.70 -14.32
C VAL A 622 29.46 11.95 -15.60
N LEU A 623 29.24 10.64 -15.67
CA LEU A 623 29.52 9.87 -16.89
C LEU A 623 28.64 10.30 -18.08
N LEU A 624 27.33 10.51 -17.87
CA LEU A 624 26.45 11.07 -18.90
C LEU A 624 26.96 12.42 -19.43
N TYR A 625 27.39 13.32 -18.54
CA TYR A 625 27.92 14.63 -18.94
C TYR A 625 29.16 14.51 -19.81
N ALA A 626 30.11 13.64 -19.44
CA ALA A 626 31.33 13.40 -20.21
C ALA A 626 31.03 12.82 -21.61
N LEU A 627 30.20 11.78 -21.69
CA LEU A 627 29.79 11.17 -22.96
C LEU A 627 29.08 12.18 -23.89
N LEU A 628 28.16 12.99 -23.35
CA LEU A 628 27.44 14.01 -24.12
C LEU A 628 28.35 15.17 -24.56
N ARG A 629 29.38 15.51 -23.77
CA ARG A 629 30.41 16.49 -24.16
C ARG A 629 31.20 16.01 -25.38
N HIS A 630 31.61 14.74 -25.41
CA HIS A 630 32.29 14.13 -26.58
C HIS A 630 31.38 13.96 -27.79
N ALA A 631 30.06 13.83 -27.59
CA ALA A 631 29.07 13.92 -28.67
C ALA A 631 28.90 15.34 -29.25
N GLY A 632 29.75 16.32 -28.86
CA GLY A 632 29.69 17.70 -29.32
C GLY A 632 28.46 18.47 -28.82
N LEU A 633 27.76 17.97 -27.80
CA LEU A 633 26.65 18.66 -27.16
C LEU A 633 27.18 19.59 -26.06
N LYS A 634 26.30 20.46 -25.56
CA LYS A 634 26.61 21.42 -24.49
C LYS A 634 25.80 21.05 -23.24
N PRO A 635 26.17 19.96 -22.51
CA PRO A 635 25.45 19.52 -21.34
C PRO A 635 25.56 20.50 -20.17
N GLU A 636 24.52 20.55 -19.34
CA GLU A 636 24.47 21.34 -18.11
C GLU A 636 23.87 20.52 -16.97
N PHE A 637 24.52 20.50 -15.80
CA PHE A 637 23.96 19.88 -14.60
C PHE A 637 22.79 20.69 -14.03
N VAL A 638 21.76 19.98 -13.58
CA VAL A 638 20.60 20.51 -12.86
C VAL A 638 20.35 19.57 -11.68
N LEU A 639 20.22 20.07 -10.45
CA LEU A 639 19.75 19.24 -9.35
C LEU A 639 18.22 19.24 -9.34
N ALA A 640 17.58 18.10 -9.13
CA ALA A 640 16.12 17.97 -9.13
C ALA A 640 15.55 17.59 -7.75
N SER A 641 14.30 17.98 -7.51
CA SER A 641 13.65 17.89 -6.21
C SER A 641 12.34 17.12 -6.26
N TRP A 642 11.98 16.49 -5.13
CA TRP A 642 10.66 15.91 -4.89
C TRP A 642 9.71 16.88 -4.14
N THR A 643 9.91 18.21 -4.27
CA THR A 643 8.99 19.25 -3.76
C THR A 643 7.52 18.96 -4.09
N PRO A 644 6.56 19.43 -3.28
CA PRO A 644 5.14 19.50 -3.65
C PRO A 644 4.94 20.12 -5.04
N LYS A 645 3.85 19.74 -5.73
CA LYS A 645 3.40 20.42 -6.95
C LYS A 645 2.59 21.69 -6.65
N VAL A 646 1.87 21.70 -5.53
CA VAL A 646 1.13 22.86 -5.01
C VAL A 646 2.08 24.05 -4.88
N ARG A 647 1.69 25.18 -5.46
CA ARG A 647 2.59 26.32 -5.66
C ARG A 647 3.15 26.85 -4.34
N ASP A 648 2.26 27.21 -3.42
CA ASP A 648 2.65 27.98 -2.23
C ASP A 648 3.44 27.10 -1.26
N LEU A 649 3.05 25.82 -1.14
CA LEU A 649 3.81 24.79 -0.43
C LEU A 649 5.19 24.51 -1.05
N ARG A 650 5.37 24.74 -2.36
CA ARG A 650 6.66 24.60 -3.03
C ARG A 650 7.50 25.85 -2.86
N GLU A 651 6.92 27.04 -2.90
CA GLU A 651 7.63 28.32 -2.75
C GLU A 651 8.12 28.50 -1.30
N GLN A 652 7.25 28.33 -0.30
CA GLN A 652 7.61 28.24 1.13
C GLN A 652 8.76 27.23 1.38
N LEU A 653 8.75 26.09 0.69
CA LEU A 653 9.79 25.06 0.84
C LEU A 653 11.12 25.42 0.16
N LEU A 654 11.11 26.27 -0.86
CA LEU A 654 12.29 26.69 -1.62
C LEU A 654 12.95 27.95 -1.06
N ASP A 655 12.18 28.82 -0.41
CA ASP A 655 12.69 30.05 0.22
C ASP A 655 13.48 29.77 1.51
N HIS A 656 13.47 28.51 1.99
CA HIS A 656 14.33 27.98 3.05
C HIS A 656 15.38 27.00 2.49
N PRO A 657 16.59 27.48 2.10
CA PRO A 657 17.60 26.63 1.48
C PRO A 657 18.02 25.45 2.35
N ALA A 658 17.96 24.26 1.76
CA ALA A 658 18.29 22.99 2.40
C ALA A 658 18.87 22.01 1.36
N ALA A 659 20.13 21.60 1.53
CA ALA A 659 20.83 20.75 0.55
C ALA A 659 20.09 19.42 0.26
N TYR A 660 19.37 18.90 1.25
CA TYR A 660 18.57 17.68 1.12
C TYR A 660 17.30 17.83 0.26
N LEU A 661 16.89 19.04 -0.13
CA LEU A 661 15.74 19.24 -1.02
C LEU A 661 16.01 18.82 -2.47
N PHE A 662 17.29 18.78 -2.88
CA PHE A 662 17.68 18.47 -4.25
C PHE A 662 18.60 17.22 -4.31
N PRO A 663 18.07 16.02 -4.02
CA PRO A 663 18.87 14.79 -3.92
C PRO A 663 19.32 14.22 -5.28
N ASP A 664 18.64 14.57 -6.37
CA ASP A 664 18.88 13.98 -7.68
C ASP A 664 19.75 14.89 -8.56
N VAL A 665 20.70 14.32 -9.30
CA VAL A 665 21.55 15.05 -10.26
C VAL A 665 21.14 14.67 -11.68
N LEU A 666 20.64 15.64 -12.45
CA LEU A 666 20.23 15.47 -13.83
C LEU A 666 21.22 16.14 -14.79
N VAL A 667 21.30 15.60 -16.01
CA VAL A 667 22.06 16.21 -17.11
C VAL A 667 21.11 16.75 -18.16
N ARG A 668 21.16 18.05 -18.39
CA ARG A 668 20.37 18.73 -19.43
C ARG A 668 21.16 18.86 -20.73
N VAL A 669 20.52 18.56 -21.86
CA VAL A 669 20.93 19.05 -23.20
C VAL A 669 19.75 19.75 -23.89
N LYS A 670 20.03 20.46 -24.99
CA LYS A 670 19.02 21.00 -25.89
C LYS A 670 19.14 20.35 -27.26
N LEU A 671 18.02 19.88 -27.83
CA LEU A 671 17.92 19.35 -29.19
C LEU A 671 16.81 20.10 -29.92
N ALA A 672 17.08 20.69 -31.10
CA ALA A 672 16.08 21.41 -31.91
C ALA A 672 15.22 22.45 -31.16
N GLY A 673 15.72 23.03 -30.06
CA GLY A 673 14.98 23.94 -29.16
C GLY A 673 14.44 23.26 -27.90
N GLN A 674 13.93 22.04 -28.02
CA GLN A 674 13.43 21.18 -26.94
C GLN A 674 14.49 20.96 -25.84
N GLN A 675 14.05 20.95 -24.58
CA GLN A 675 14.88 20.59 -23.43
C GLN A 675 14.80 19.08 -23.20
N ILE A 676 15.95 18.41 -23.17
CA ILE A 676 16.07 17.03 -22.72
C ILE A 676 16.77 17.03 -21.35
N LEU A 677 16.13 16.43 -20.36
CA LEU A 677 16.78 16.03 -19.10
C LEU A 677 17.03 14.52 -19.15
N LEU A 678 18.08 14.09 -18.44
CA LEU A 678 18.54 12.71 -18.39
C LEU A 678 18.94 12.38 -16.94
N ASN A 679 19.01 11.08 -16.64
CA ASN A 679 19.35 10.47 -15.34
C ASN A 679 18.21 10.36 -14.30
N ASP A 680 16.99 10.80 -14.63
CA ASP A 680 15.75 10.54 -13.88
C ASP A 680 14.94 9.36 -14.45
N THR A 681 15.12 9.08 -15.74
CA THR A 681 14.37 8.13 -16.55
C THR A 681 15.26 7.00 -17.09
N ASN A 682 14.64 5.98 -17.70
CA ASN A 682 15.31 4.78 -18.22
C ASN A 682 15.21 4.67 -19.76
N GLN A 683 15.77 3.60 -20.34
CA GLN A 683 15.83 3.38 -21.80
C GLN A 683 14.45 3.34 -22.48
N TYR A 684 13.40 3.00 -21.74
CA TYR A 684 12.05 2.83 -22.30
C TYR A 684 11.27 4.15 -22.36
N ALA A 685 11.66 5.18 -21.60
CA ALA A 685 10.99 6.47 -21.63
C ALA A 685 11.25 7.22 -22.97
N PRO A 686 10.28 7.97 -23.51
CA PRO A 686 10.53 8.89 -24.61
C PRO A 686 11.43 10.05 -24.15
N LEU A 687 12.42 10.43 -24.96
CA LEU A 687 13.28 11.59 -24.67
C LEU A 687 12.41 12.86 -24.55
N GLY A 688 12.67 13.66 -23.51
CA GLY A 688 11.89 14.86 -23.19
C GLY A 688 10.72 14.63 -22.22
N SER A 689 10.43 13.38 -21.84
CA SER A 689 9.59 13.07 -20.65
C SER A 689 10.46 12.93 -19.40
N PHE A 690 9.93 13.35 -18.24
CA PHE A 690 10.69 13.42 -16.97
C PHE A 690 9.94 12.75 -15.82
N ALA A 691 10.67 12.21 -14.84
CA ALA A 691 10.08 11.72 -13.58
C ALA A 691 9.77 12.88 -12.61
N HIS A 692 10.52 13.98 -12.72
CA HIS A 692 10.36 15.20 -11.90
C HIS A 692 9.39 16.22 -12.55
N GLU A 693 8.41 15.78 -13.33
CA GLU A 693 7.40 16.65 -13.98
C GLU A 693 6.72 17.60 -12.96
N ASP A 694 6.72 18.90 -13.27
CA ASP A 694 6.26 20.06 -12.47
C ASP A 694 6.94 20.27 -11.11
N ARG A 695 8.10 19.65 -10.88
CA ARG A 695 8.88 19.83 -9.65
C ARG A 695 10.01 20.84 -9.82
N ALA A 696 10.61 21.24 -8.70
CA ALA A 696 11.72 22.20 -8.71
C ALA A 696 13.02 21.58 -9.22
N GLY A 697 13.77 22.33 -10.03
CA GLY A 697 15.14 22.04 -10.44
C GLY A 697 16.06 23.24 -10.25
N LEU A 698 17.19 23.05 -9.57
CA LEU A 698 18.23 24.06 -9.35
C LEU A 698 19.27 24.01 -10.48
N PHE A 699 19.24 25.02 -11.36
CA PHE A 699 20.09 25.09 -12.55
C PHE A 699 21.50 25.54 -12.18
N LEU A 700 22.42 24.58 -12.04
CA LEU A 700 23.72 24.78 -11.40
C LEU A 700 24.61 25.85 -12.05
N ARG A 701 24.46 26.10 -13.37
CA ARG A 701 25.17 27.20 -14.06
C ARG A 701 24.74 28.60 -13.60
N SER A 702 23.50 28.76 -13.13
CA SER A 702 22.88 30.06 -12.85
C SER A 702 22.61 30.32 -11.36
N GLY A 703 22.52 29.27 -10.54
CA GLY A 703 22.10 29.35 -9.15
C GLY A 703 20.62 29.71 -8.97
N ARG A 704 19.78 29.52 -10.00
CA ARG A 704 18.33 29.75 -9.95
C ARG A 704 17.56 28.43 -9.96
N VAL A 705 16.52 28.35 -9.16
CA VAL A 705 15.50 27.30 -9.24
C VAL A 705 14.51 27.64 -10.38
N LYS A 706 14.01 26.63 -11.08
CA LYS A 706 12.85 26.71 -11.99
C LYS A 706 12.01 25.44 -11.89
N ILE A 707 10.79 25.46 -12.43
CA ILE A 707 9.96 24.26 -12.56
C ILE A 707 10.39 23.44 -13.79
N LEU A 708 10.40 22.11 -13.64
CA LEU A 708 10.76 21.14 -14.67
C LEU A 708 9.50 20.62 -15.39
N ALA A 709 9.03 21.38 -16.38
CA ALA A 709 7.93 20.97 -17.25
C ALA A 709 8.46 20.31 -18.55
N PRO A 710 7.92 19.14 -18.96
CA PRO A 710 8.10 18.61 -20.32
C PRO A 710 7.19 19.37 -21.31
N GLU A 711 7.29 19.04 -22.60
CA GLU A 711 6.35 19.55 -23.62
C GLU A 711 4.96 18.91 -23.46
N GLU A 712 3.91 19.59 -23.89
CA GLU A 712 2.51 19.18 -23.66
C GLU A 712 2.17 17.79 -24.26
N SER A 713 2.83 17.41 -25.35
CA SER A 713 2.73 16.08 -25.97
C SER A 713 3.43 14.96 -25.18
N LEU A 714 4.38 15.30 -24.29
CA LEU A 714 5.23 14.39 -23.52
C LEU A 714 4.85 14.31 -22.03
N ARG A 715 3.76 14.98 -21.62
CA ARG A 715 3.21 14.90 -20.26
C ARG A 715 2.69 13.51 -19.92
N ASN A 716 2.71 13.17 -18.64
CA ASN A 716 2.22 11.89 -18.16
C ASN A 716 0.67 11.79 -18.18
N ARG A 717 0.09 11.31 -19.28
CA ARG A 717 -1.36 11.03 -19.44
C ARG A 717 -1.65 9.55 -19.71
N THR A 718 -2.86 9.10 -19.37
CA THR A 718 -3.42 7.82 -19.83
C THR A 718 -4.86 8.02 -20.29
N GLU A 719 -5.16 7.62 -21.52
CA GLU A 719 -6.51 7.64 -22.12
C GLU A 719 -7.03 6.21 -22.26
N ARG A 720 -8.35 6.01 -22.17
CA ARG A 720 -8.98 4.70 -22.40
C ARG A 720 -10.23 4.85 -23.25
N ASP A 721 -10.36 4.03 -24.29
CA ASP A 721 -11.59 3.90 -25.06
C ASP A 721 -12.15 2.49 -24.87
N TYR A 722 -13.45 2.41 -24.64
CA TYR A 722 -14.25 1.20 -24.59
C TYR A 722 -15.27 1.26 -25.72
N ASP A 723 -15.20 0.29 -26.62
CA ASP A 723 -16.15 0.04 -27.71
C ASP A 723 -16.94 -1.20 -27.31
N LEU A 724 -18.24 -1.03 -27.06
CA LEU A 724 -19.16 -1.99 -26.47
C LEU A 724 -20.33 -2.21 -27.42
N THR A 725 -20.36 -3.36 -28.09
CA THR A 725 -21.53 -3.80 -28.88
C THR A 725 -22.34 -4.80 -28.06
N ILE A 726 -23.66 -4.61 -27.94
CA ILE A 726 -24.56 -5.49 -27.21
C ILE A 726 -25.59 -6.09 -28.17
N ASP A 727 -25.83 -7.40 -28.10
CA ASP A 727 -26.90 -8.05 -28.87
C ASP A 727 -28.25 -8.04 -28.15
N ALA A 728 -29.34 -8.31 -28.88
CA ALA A 728 -30.70 -8.32 -28.33
C ALA A 728 -30.96 -9.48 -27.32
N LYS A 729 -29.98 -10.36 -27.07
CA LYS A 729 -30.02 -11.41 -26.02
C LYS A 729 -29.22 -11.00 -24.78
N GLY A 730 -28.48 -9.89 -24.84
CA GLY A 730 -27.66 -9.35 -23.76
C GLY A 730 -26.20 -9.81 -23.75
N ASN A 731 -25.72 -10.47 -24.80
CA ASN A 731 -24.29 -10.75 -24.94
C ASN A 731 -23.57 -9.48 -25.40
N ALA A 732 -22.38 -9.23 -24.86
CA ALA A 732 -21.54 -8.10 -25.27
C ALA A 732 -20.27 -8.55 -25.99
N THR A 733 -19.80 -7.73 -26.93
CA THR A 733 -18.39 -7.69 -27.34
C THR A 733 -17.81 -6.36 -26.91
N ILE A 734 -16.76 -6.38 -26.09
CA ILE A 734 -16.07 -5.19 -25.57
C ILE A 734 -14.64 -5.16 -26.10
N ARG A 735 -14.32 -4.17 -26.93
CA ARG A 735 -12.94 -3.82 -27.27
C ARG A 735 -12.49 -2.69 -26.36
N LYS A 736 -11.40 -2.89 -25.63
CA LYS A 736 -10.75 -1.85 -24.82
C LYS A 736 -9.43 -1.47 -25.46
N THR A 737 -9.23 -0.17 -25.66
CA THR A 737 -7.97 0.45 -26.09
C THR A 737 -7.48 1.36 -24.97
N THR A 738 -6.20 1.31 -24.62
CA THR A 738 -5.57 2.25 -23.67
C THR A 738 -4.35 2.89 -24.34
N ARG A 739 -4.22 4.22 -24.25
CA ARG A 739 -3.06 4.97 -24.75
C ARG A 739 -2.27 5.57 -23.59
N TYR A 740 -0.96 5.47 -23.65
CA TYR A 740 -0.02 5.90 -22.61
C TYR A 740 0.96 6.95 -23.15
N TYR A 741 1.08 8.05 -22.42
CA TYR A 741 1.91 9.21 -22.73
C TYR A 741 2.97 9.43 -21.63
N GLY A 742 4.04 10.17 -21.94
CA GLY A 742 5.08 10.58 -20.98
C GLY A 742 5.68 9.41 -20.17
N GLY A 743 5.80 9.59 -18.86
CA GLY A 743 6.33 8.56 -17.94
C GLY A 743 5.56 7.22 -18.01
N SER A 744 4.24 7.26 -18.19
CA SER A 744 3.39 6.07 -18.33
C SER A 744 3.72 5.26 -19.58
N HIS A 745 4.11 5.91 -20.68
CA HIS A 745 4.62 5.23 -21.88
C HIS A 745 5.84 4.38 -21.52
N GLY A 746 6.87 5.02 -20.93
CA GLY A 746 8.10 4.34 -20.53
C GLY A 746 7.88 3.21 -19.52
N SER A 747 7.00 3.42 -18.54
CA SER A 747 6.65 2.40 -17.55
C SER A 747 5.94 1.19 -18.16
N ARG A 748 4.99 1.38 -19.09
CA ARG A 748 4.29 0.26 -19.75
C ARG A 748 5.14 -0.40 -20.84
N LYS A 749 5.98 0.36 -21.55
CA LYS A 749 6.99 -0.16 -22.48
C LYS A 749 8.02 -1.04 -21.75
N LYS A 750 8.52 -0.59 -20.59
CA LYS A 750 9.36 -1.41 -19.70
C LYS A 750 8.63 -2.71 -19.33
N PHE A 751 7.43 -2.58 -18.75
CA PHE A 751 6.62 -3.71 -18.31
C PHE A 751 6.46 -4.75 -19.43
N TYR A 752 6.00 -4.38 -20.62
CA TYR A 752 5.76 -5.33 -21.70
C TYR A 752 7.03 -5.83 -22.41
N GLY A 753 8.14 -5.09 -22.35
CA GLY A 753 9.44 -5.53 -22.87
C GLY A 753 10.15 -6.54 -21.98
N GLU A 754 9.87 -6.55 -20.67
CA GLU A 754 10.49 -7.43 -19.68
C GLU A 754 9.58 -8.59 -19.24
N LEU A 755 8.34 -8.67 -19.74
CA LEU A 755 7.33 -9.66 -19.31
C LEU A 755 7.45 -10.99 -20.09
N PRO A 756 7.76 -12.13 -19.44
CA PRO A 756 7.83 -13.43 -20.11
C PRO A 756 6.49 -13.86 -20.74
N PRO A 757 6.48 -14.71 -21.79
CA PRO A 757 5.25 -15.08 -22.51
C PRO A 757 4.13 -15.64 -21.62
N GLU A 758 4.47 -16.49 -20.64
CA GLU A 758 3.51 -17.02 -19.67
C GLU A 758 2.95 -15.95 -18.73
N GLU A 759 3.78 -14.99 -18.30
CA GLU A 759 3.31 -13.87 -17.48
C GLU A 759 2.45 -12.90 -18.29
N ARG A 760 2.77 -12.70 -19.57
CA ARG A 760 1.95 -11.93 -20.52
C ARG A 760 0.58 -12.60 -20.73
N ARG A 761 0.52 -13.94 -20.82
CA ARG A 761 -0.73 -14.70 -20.88
C ARG A 761 -1.54 -14.55 -19.59
N ARG A 762 -0.91 -14.72 -18.43
CA ARG A 762 -1.56 -14.53 -17.10
C ARG A 762 -2.02 -13.08 -16.88
N HIS A 763 -1.27 -12.08 -17.35
CA HIS A 763 -1.65 -10.67 -17.32
C HIS A 763 -2.87 -10.40 -18.20
N PHE A 764 -2.91 -10.96 -19.43
CA PHE A 764 -4.10 -10.86 -20.28
C PHE A 764 -5.33 -11.50 -19.62
N GLN A 765 -5.19 -12.67 -19.00
CA GLN A 765 -6.28 -13.30 -18.26
C GLN A 765 -6.78 -12.44 -17.07
N LYS A 766 -5.88 -11.74 -16.37
CA LYS A 766 -6.26 -10.75 -15.34
C LYS A 766 -7.00 -9.53 -15.94
N LEU A 767 -6.59 -9.05 -17.12
CA LEU A 767 -7.27 -7.95 -17.83
C LEU A 767 -8.69 -8.33 -18.30
N LEU A 768 -8.91 -9.59 -18.69
CA LEU A 768 -10.23 -10.13 -19.05
C LEU A 768 -11.11 -10.32 -17.81
N ALA A 769 -10.58 -10.96 -16.77
CA ALA A 769 -11.27 -11.18 -15.49
C ALA A 769 -11.67 -9.86 -14.80
N GLY A 770 -10.97 -8.76 -15.10
CA GLY A 770 -11.31 -7.40 -14.66
C GLY A 770 -12.43 -6.72 -15.46
N LEU A 771 -12.90 -7.29 -16.58
CA LEU A 771 -14.14 -6.91 -17.25
C LEU A 771 -15.32 -7.79 -16.81
N SER A 772 -15.13 -9.11 -16.77
CA SER A 772 -16.11 -10.08 -16.25
C SER A 772 -15.47 -11.45 -15.98
N GLN A 773 -16.04 -12.23 -15.05
CA GLN A 773 -15.74 -13.66 -14.91
C GLN A 773 -16.26 -14.52 -16.09
N SER A 774 -17.16 -13.98 -16.91
CA SER A 774 -17.64 -14.58 -18.18
C SER A 774 -16.93 -14.02 -19.43
N ALA A 775 -15.82 -13.27 -19.27
CA ALA A 775 -15.09 -12.69 -20.40
C ALA A 775 -14.20 -13.73 -21.13
N GLU A 776 -14.52 -13.99 -22.39
CA GLU A 776 -13.73 -14.80 -23.30
C GLU A 776 -12.94 -13.93 -24.29
N PRO A 777 -11.66 -14.22 -24.57
CA PRO A 777 -10.85 -13.40 -25.47
C PRO A 777 -11.31 -13.52 -26.93
N VAL A 778 -11.36 -12.38 -27.63
CA VAL A 778 -11.42 -12.33 -29.10
C VAL A 778 -10.04 -11.90 -29.60
N GLY A 779 -9.22 -12.89 -29.96
CA GLY A 779 -7.82 -12.67 -30.32
C GLY A 779 -6.90 -12.50 -29.09
N GLY A 780 -5.71 -11.93 -29.33
CA GLY A 780 -4.69 -11.73 -28.29
C GLY A 780 -4.63 -10.32 -27.72
N LEU A 781 -3.82 -10.14 -26.68
CA LEU A 781 -3.46 -8.83 -26.14
C LEU A 781 -2.43 -8.14 -27.06
N ALA A 782 -2.89 -7.20 -27.87
CA ALA A 782 -2.06 -6.36 -28.72
C ALA A 782 -1.43 -5.22 -27.92
N THR A 783 -0.16 -4.93 -28.21
CA THR A 783 0.58 -3.82 -27.59
C THR A 783 1.55 -3.21 -28.58
N ASP A 784 1.50 -1.89 -28.78
CA ASP A 784 2.51 -1.15 -29.52
C ASP A 784 3.16 -0.11 -28.60
N PHE A 785 4.43 -0.29 -28.30
CA PHE A 785 5.26 0.71 -27.62
C PHE A 785 6.50 1.08 -28.45
N ALA A 786 6.52 0.74 -29.74
CA ALA A 786 7.44 1.33 -30.71
C ALA A 786 6.94 2.73 -31.07
N SER A 787 5.63 2.87 -31.32
CA SER A 787 4.96 4.15 -31.56
C SER A 787 4.83 5.01 -30.28
N TYR A 788 4.45 6.28 -30.49
CA TYR A 788 4.06 7.21 -29.44
C TYR A 788 2.74 7.91 -29.84
N PRO A 789 1.68 7.93 -29.00
CA PRO A 789 1.56 7.25 -27.70
C PRO A 789 1.61 5.73 -27.82
N GLY A 790 1.94 5.07 -26.70
CA GLY A 790 2.03 3.61 -26.63
C GLY A 790 0.66 3.02 -26.32
N THR A 791 0.30 1.91 -26.96
CA THR A 791 -1.05 1.35 -26.91
C THR A 791 -1.09 -0.05 -26.30
N GLU A 792 -2.19 -0.35 -25.60
CA GLU A 792 -2.58 -1.65 -25.08
C GLU A 792 -4.03 -1.90 -25.52
N THR A 793 -4.28 -2.94 -26.31
CA THR A 793 -5.61 -3.22 -26.89
C THR A 793 -5.97 -4.70 -26.74
N TYR A 794 -7.20 -4.97 -26.33
CA TYR A 794 -7.77 -6.32 -26.35
C TYR A 794 -9.29 -6.27 -26.52
N THR A 795 -9.85 -7.38 -27.01
CA THR A 795 -11.29 -7.56 -27.20
C THR A 795 -11.77 -8.78 -26.44
N ALA A 796 -12.95 -8.70 -25.83
CA ALA A 796 -13.59 -9.78 -25.09
C ALA A 796 -15.05 -9.95 -25.52
N LYS A 797 -15.50 -11.19 -25.69
CA LYS A 797 -16.92 -11.54 -25.68
C LYS A 797 -17.34 -11.84 -24.25
N ILE A 798 -18.52 -11.38 -23.86
CA ILE A 798 -19.05 -11.56 -22.50
C ILE A 798 -20.52 -12.01 -22.62
N ALA A 799 -20.76 -13.30 -22.36
CA ALA A 799 -22.11 -13.84 -22.35
C ALA A 799 -22.93 -13.26 -21.20
N SER A 800 -24.19 -12.93 -21.46
CA SER A 800 -25.14 -12.33 -20.51
C SER A 800 -24.58 -11.12 -19.74
N TYR A 801 -23.89 -10.21 -20.44
CA TYR A 801 -23.35 -8.97 -19.89
C TYR A 801 -24.44 -7.96 -19.55
N ALA A 802 -25.42 -7.83 -20.45
CA ALA A 802 -26.69 -7.20 -20.18
C ALA A 802 -27.72 -8.27 -19.80
N VAL A 803 -28.58 -7.94 -18.85
CA VAL A 803 -29.74 -8.78 -18.49
C VAL A 803 -30.92 -8.32 -19.33
N ARG A 804 -31.50 -9.24 -20.09
CA ARG A 804 -32.79 -9.04 -20.75
C ARG A 804 -33.90 -9.48 -19.81
N ASP A 805 -34.89 -8.62 -19.60
CA ASP A 805 -36.09 -8.89 -18.82
C ASP A 805 -37.32 -8.41 -19.59
N GLY A 806 -38.04 -9.35 -20.22
CA GLY A 806 -39.13 -9.06 -21.15
C GLY A 806 -38.73 -8.12 -22.30
N LYS A 807 -39.27 -6.89 -22.27
CA LYS A 807 -38.96 -5.80 -23.22
C LYS A 807 -37.82 -4.87 -22.78
N TYR A 808 -37.20 -5.12 -21.62
CA TYR A 808 -36.10 -4.33 -21.09
C TYR A 808 -34.75 -5.02 -21.26
N LEU A 809 -33.69 -4.22 -21.38
CA LEU A 809 -32.31 -4.69 -21.47
C LEU A 809 -31.40 -3.77 -20.67
N TYR A 810 -30.74 -4.26 -19.62
CA TYR A 810 -29.94 -3.42 -18.71
C TYR A 810 -28.56 -3.98 -18.37
N PHE A 811 -27.59 -3.08 -18.20
CA PHE A 811 -26.19 -3.39 -17.98
C PHE A 811 -25.49 -2.27 -17.19
N ASN A 812 -24.19 -2.44 -16.90
CA ASN A 812 -23.35 -1.41 -16.31
C ASN A 812 -22.26 -0.97 -17.30
N LEU A 813 -21.85 0.29 -17.27
CA LEU A 813 -20.64 0.74 -17.98
C LEU A 813 -19.39 -0.03 -17.50
N PRO A 814 -18.43 -0.34 -18.39
CA PRO A 814 -17.20 -1.06 -18.04
C PRO A 814 -16.18 -0.22 -17.25
N ALA A 815 -16.42 1.08 -17.06
CA ALA A 815 -15.63 1.98 -16.23
C ALA A 815 -16.48 3.16 -15.72
N ILE A 816 -16.16 3.66 -14.53
CA ILE A 816 -16.67 4.90 -13.90
C ILE A 816 -15.55 5.55 -13.05
N HIS A 817 -15.66 6.84 -12.73
CA HIS A 817 -14.77 7.54 -11.78
C HIS A 817 -15.08 7.22 -10.30
N GLY A 818 -15.58 6.02 -10.00
CA GLY A 818 -16.27 5.70 -8.74
C GLY A 818 -15.45 5.61 -7.45
N ASN A 819 -14.15 5.95 -7.49
CA ASN A 819 -13.31 6.18 -6.32
C ASN A 819 -12.15 7.11 -6.69
N LEU A 820 -12.49 8.27 -7.27
CA LEU A 820 -11.52 9.18 -7.90
C LEU A 820 -10.47 9.71 -6.92
N PHE A 821 -10.89 10.02 -5.68
CA PHE A 821 -10.05 10.65 -4.66
C PHE A 821 -9.56 9.67 -3.57
N GLY A 822 -9.88 8.38 -3.66
CA GLY A 822 -9.40 7.36 -2.73
C GLY A 822 -9.97 7.45 -1.30
N LEU A 823 -11.10 8.13 -1.12
CA LEU A 823 -11.67 8.49 0.18
C LEU A 823 -12.02 7.25 1.03
N ARG A 824 -11.79 7.34 2.35
CA ARG A 824 -12.04 6.26 3.32
C ARG A 824 -12.84 6.67 4.56
N ALA A 825 -13.13 7.96 4.69
CA ALA A 825 -13.94 8.54 5.75
C ALA A 825 -14.95 9.52 5.13
N ASP A 826 -16.08 9.65 5.79
CA ASP A 826 -17.14 10.63 5.63
C ASP A 826 -16.75 11.98 6.27
N GLU A 827 -16.17 11.94 7.47
CA GLU A 827 -15.73 13.12 8.23
C GLU A 827 -14.20 13.28 8.30
N ARG A 828 -13.71 14.52 8.34
CA ARG A 828 -12.29 14.86 8.54
C ARG A 828 -12.10 15.99 9.56
N THR A 829 -10.91 16.05 10.15
CA THR A 829 -10.49 17.20 11.00
C THR A 829 -9.30 17.97 10.44
N ASN A 830 -8.58 17.41 9.46
CA ASN A 830 -7.49 18.09 8.77
C ASN A 830 -7.75 18.07 7.26
N ASP A 831 -7.21 19.06 6.56
CA ASP A 831 -7.37 19.25 5.12
C ASP A 831 -7.00 18.00 4.29
N PHE A 832 -7.57 17.92 3.09
CA PHE A 832 -7.29 16.87 2.12
C PHE A 832 -6.25 17.32 1.09
N TYR A 833 -5.14 16.60 1.00
CA TYR A 833 -4.02 16.92 0.11
C TYR A 833 -4.06 16.10 -1.20
N GLN A 834 -4.43 16.79 -2.29
CA GLN A 834 -4.28 16.29 -3.65
C GLN A 834 -2.82 16.53 -4.11
N GLY A 835 -1.91 15.66 -3.72
CA GLY A 835 -0.46 15.87 -3.87
C GLY A 835 0.13 15.82 -5.30
N GLY A 836 -0.70 15.65 -6.32
CA GLY A 836 -0.30 15.61 -7.73
C GLY A 836 -1.52 15.76 -8.65
N ASP A 837 -1.28 16.24 -9.87
CA ASP A 837 -2.36 16.50 -10.83
C ASP A 837 -2.93 15.20 -11.41
N MET A 838 -4.15 15.30 -11.91
CA MET A 838 -4.96 14.21 -12.42
C MET A 838 -5.60 14.67 -13.73
N ASP A 839 -5.13 14.16 -14.86
CA ASP A 839 -5.82 14.21 -16.15
C ASP A 839 -6.19 12.78 -16.55
N ILE A 840 -7.42 12.37 -16.20
CA ILE A 840 -7.93 11.02 -16.45
C ILE A 840 -9.21 11.14 -17.28
N GLY A 841 -9.10 10.76 -18.55
CA GLY A 841 -10.23 10.68 -19.49
C GLY A 841 -10.48 9.25 -19.96
N PHE A 842 -11.75 8.88 -20.12
CA PHE A 842 -12.13 7.69 -20.85
C PHE A 842 -13.48 7.81 -21.57
N THR A 843 -13.57 7.17 -22.72
CA THR A 843 -14.77 7.13 -23.57
C THR A 843 -15.38 5.74 -23.51
N THR A 844 -16.71 5.64 -23.39
CA THR A 844 -17.45 4.40 -23.66
C THR A 844 -18.44 4.64 -24.79
N THR A 845 -18.17 4.07 -25.96
CA THR A 845 -19.11 4.00 -27.08
C THR A 845 -19.90 2.70 -26.96
N ILE A 846 -21.23 2.81 -26.98
CA ILE A 846 -22.16 1.70 -26.83
C ILE A 846 -22.97 1.59 -28.12
N HIS A 847 -22.76 0.53 -28.91
CA HIS A 847 -23.57 0.22 -30.07
C HIS A 847 -24.81 -0.56 -29.63
N LEU A 848 -25.99 -0.01 -29.95
CA LEU A 848 -27.28 -0.54 -29.52
C LEU A 848 -27.74 -1.71 -30.41
N PRO A 849 -28.37 -2.74 -29.84
CA PRO A 849 -29.02 -3.79 -30.63
C PRO A 849 -30.22 -3.25 -31.42
N GLU A 850 -30.52 -3.88 -32.56
CA GLU A 850 -31.74 -3.57 -33.31
C GLU A 850 -33.00 -3.81 -32.47
N GLY A 851 -34.00 -2.95 -32.69
CA GLY A 851 -35.22 -2.91 -31.86
C GLY A 851 -35.06 -2.21 -30.51
N PHE A 852 -33.90 -1.62 -30.18
CA PHE A 852 -33.70 -0.81 -28.97
C PHE A 852 -33.27 0.62 -29.33
N ALA A 853 -33.88 1.60 -28.66
CA ALA A 853 -33.67 3.03 -28.91
C ALA A 853 -33.03 3.74 -27.70
N ALA A 854 -33.35 5.02 -27.50
CA ALA A 854 -32.81 5.83 -26.41
C ALA A 854 -32.98 5.17 -25.02
N PRO A 855 -32.03 5.35 -24.09
CA PRO A 855 -32.06 4.71 -22.78
C PRO A 855 -33.16 5.33 -21.90
N LEU A 856 -33.98 4.49 -21.27
CA LEU A 856 -34.93 4.92 -20.23
C LEU A 856 -34.22 5.46 -18.99
N LEU A 857 -33.11 4.81 -18.61
CA LEU A 857 -32.23 5.24 -17.54
C LEU A 857 -30.78 5.09 -17.99
N SER A 858 -29.95 6.07 -17.66
CA SER A 858 -28.52 6.04 -17.85
C SER A 858 -27.83 6.85 -16.76
N PRO A 859 -26.48 6.87 -16.70
CA PRO A 859 -25.76 7.82 -15.86
C PRO A 859 -26.21 9.26 -16.12
N GLU A 860 -26.31 10.03 -15.04
CA GLU A 860 -26.57 11.46 -15.04
C GLU A 860 -25.46 12.20 -15.81
N GLN A 861 -25.81 13.26 -16.55
CA GLN A 861 -24.79 14.16 -17.07
C GLN A 861 -24.29 15.07 -15.95
N LEU A 862 -23.00 14.96 -15.64
CA LEU A 862 -22.36 15.70 -14.56
C LEU A 862 -21.37 16.73 -15.14
N ASN A 863 -21.34 17.92 -14.56
CA ASN A 863 -20.23 18.85 -14.70
C ASN A 863 -19.99 19.54 -13.35
N ALA A 864 -19.20 18.90 -12.49
CA ALA A 864 -18.93 19.36 -11.14
C ALA A 864 -17.56 20.05 -11.08
N LYS A 865 -17.48 21.18 -10.35
CA LYS A 865 -16.19 21.70 -9.89
C LYS A 865 -15.67 20.82 -8.76
N VAL A 866 -14.35 20.68 -8.65
CA VAL A 866 -13.72 20.09 -7.46
C VAL A 866 -13.62 21.19 -6.39
N PRO A 867 -13.99 20.91 -5.12
CA PRO A 867 -13.84 21.87 -4.02
C PRO A 867 -12.40 22.36 -3.85
N GLY A 868 -12.23 23.52 -3.21
CA GLY A 868 -10.96 24.25 -3.21
C GLY A 868 -10.58 24.82 -4.59
N GLY A 869 -11.47 24.76 -5.59
CA GLY A 869 -11.24 25.28 -6.95
C GLY A 869 -10.28 24.45 -7.80
N LEU A 870 -9.95 23.22 -7.39
CA LEU A 870 -8.85 22.44 -7.99
C LEU A 870 -9.12 21.92 -9.42
N GLY A 871 -10.31 22.14 -9.99
CA GLY A 871 -10.62 21.78 -11.37
C GLY A 871 -12.06 21.28 -11.56
N THR A 872 -12.24 20.31 -12.45
CA THR A 872 -13.56 19.81 -12.86
C THR A 872 -13.59 18.30 -13.08
N VAL A 873 -14.72 17.67 -12.72
CA VAL A 873 -15.06 16.30 -13.10
C VAL A 873 -16.37 16.31 -13.87
N SER A 874 -16.36 15.75 -15.07
CA SER A 874 -17.51 15.71 -15.97
C SER A 874 -17.82 14.30 -16.48
N VAL A 875 -19.11 14.03 -16.62
CA VAL A 875 -19.67 12.86 -17.31
C VAL A 875 -20.65 13.41 -18.35
N GLN A 876 -20.32 13.26 -19.63
CA GLN A 876 -21.14 13.73 -20.74
C GLN A 876 -21.73 12.54 -21.50
N ARG A 877 -22.94 12.70 -22.03
CA ARG A 877 -23.67 11.69 -22.80
C ARG A 877 -24.10 12.27 -24.15
N ALA A 878 -23.53 11.75 -25.23
CA ALA A 878 -23.90 12.09 -26.60
C ALA A 878 -24.52 10.87 -27.34
N THR A 879 -25.24 11.14 -28.42
CA THR A 879 -25.73 10.10 -29.35
C THR A 879 -24.79 10.03 -30.55
N GLY A 880 -24.60 8.83 -31.11
CA GLY A 880 -23.89 8.62 -32.37
C GLY A 880 -24.56 9.33 -33.54
N LYS A 881 -23.79 9.66 -34.59
CA LYS A 881 -24.27 10.38 -35.78
C LYS A 881 -25.38 9.65 -36.57
N ASP A 882 -25.50 8.34 -36.35
CA ASP A 882 -26.47 7.43 -36.95
C ASP A 882 -27.69 7.14 -36.05
N GLY A 883 -27.72 7.70 -34.83
CA GLY A 883 -28.73 7.39 -33.82
C GLY A 883 -28.58 6.02 -33.14
N LYS A 884 -27.66 5.16 -33.59
CA LYS A 884 -27.53 3.75 -33.15
C LYS A 884 -26.47 3.51 -32.07
N ALA A 885 -25.81 4.57 -31.60
CA ALA A 885 -24.84 4.49 -30.51
C ALA A 885 -25.09 5.53 -29.40
N ILE A 886 -24.70 5.20 -28.18
CA ILE A 886 -24.61 6.12 -27.04
C ILE A 886 -23.14 6.27 -26.66
N ILE A 887 -22.65 7.49 -26.50
CA ILE A 887 -21.26 7.80 -26.17
C ILE A 887 -21.21 8.46 -24.80
N PHE A 888 -20.52 7.84 -23.84
CA PHE A 888 -20.24 8.41 -22.53
C PHE A 888 -18.79 8.86 -22.41
N THR A 889 -18.56 10.17 -22.36
CA THR A 889 -17.24 10.76 -22.14
C THR A 889 -17.09 11.13 -20.68
N HIS A 890 -16.18 10.44 -19.99
CA HIS A 890 -15.80 10.72 -18.62
C HIS A 890 -14.47 11.47 -18.61
N THR A 891 -14.35 12.53 -17.81
CA THR A 891 -13.12 13.32 -17.71
C THR A 891 -12.99 13.89 -16.30
N ALA A 892 -11.83 13.68 -15.68
CA ALA A 892 -11.42 14.32 -14.44
C ALA A 892 -10.14 15.11 -14.71
N LYS A 893 -10.22 16.43 -14.54
CA LYS A 893 -9.07 17.35 -14.59
C LYS A 893 -8.96 18.05 -13.26
N VAL A 894 -8.02 17.62 -12.44
CA VAL A 894 -7.81 18.11 -11.06
C VAL A 894 -6.33 18.45 -10.89
N ALA A 895 -6.03 19.70 -10.56
CA ALA A 895 -4.68 20.15 -10.24
C ALA A 895 -4.24 19.65 -8.85
N ALA A 896 -2.93 19.64 -8.61
CA ALA A 896 -2.40 19.45 -7.28
C ALA A 896 -2.82 20.61 -6.35
N GLY A 897 -3.33 20.30 -5.15
CA GLY A 897 -3.81 21.31 -4.22
C GLY A 897 -4.09 20.79 -2.81
N VAL A 898 -4.61 21.70 -1.97
CA VAL A 898 -5.15 21.40 -0.64
C VAL A 898 -6.63 21.78 -0.66
N ILE A 899 -7.48 20.89 -0.17
CA ILE A 899 -8.91 21.15 0.01
C ILE A 899 -9.14 21.28 1.53
N PRO A 900 -9.56 22.48 2.01
CA PRO A 900 -9.91 22.72 3.41
C PRO A 900 -10.88 21.67 3.99
N ALA A 901 -10.72 21.35 5.28
CA ALA A 901 -11.49 20.30 5.95
C ALA A 901 -13.02 20.54 5.96
N ASP A 902 -13.46 21.80 5.98
CA ASP A 902 -14.87 22.22 5.89
C ASP A 902 -15.48 22.01 4.49
N LEU A 903 -14.66 22.03 3.43
CA LEU A 903 -15.06 21.68 2.06
C LEU A 903 -14.98 20.17 1.76
N TYR A 904 -14.53 19.35 2.72
CA TYR A 904 -14.46 17.90 2.53
C TYR A 904 -15.84 17.21 2.30
N PRO A 905 -16.96 17.62 2.93
CA PRO A 905 -18.28 17.05 2.64
C PRO A 905 -18.70 17.19 1.17
N GLU A 906 -18.34 18.30 0.51
CA GLU A 906 -18.59 18.48 -0.94
C GLU A 906 -17.76 17.49 -1.77
N LEU A 907 -16.49 17.27 -1.39
CA LEU A 907 -15.59 16.33 -2.07
C LEU A 907 -16.08 14.88 -1.88
N PHE A 908 -16.56 14.57 -0.68
CA PHE A 908 -17.17 13.28 -0.34
C PHE A 908 -18.45 13.06 -1.13
N GLU A 909 -19.34 14.06 -1.23
CA GLU A 909 -20.57 13.97 -2.03
C GLU A 909 -20.28 13.82 -3.53
N LEU A 910 -19.31 14.56 -4.08
CA LEU A 910 -18.85 14.39 -5.46
C LEU A 910 -18.35 12.95 -5.70
N ASN A 911 -17.49 12.43 -4.82
CA ASN A 911 -16.99 11.05 -4.91
C ASN A 911 -18.13 10.03 -4.74
N ARG A 912 -19.14 10.30 -3.88
CA ARG A 912 -20.32 9.47 -3.69
C ARG A 912 -21.17 9.43 -4.96
N ARG A 913 -21.47 10.57 -5.60
CA ARG A 913 -22.22 10.64 -6.88
C ARG A 913 -21.52 9.83 -7.97
N LEU A 914 -20.21 10.01 -8.12
CA LEU A 914 -19.39 9.27 -9.10
C LEU A 914 -19.34 7.75 -8.83
N GLY A 915 -19.52 7.30 -7.59
CA GLY A 915 -19.45 5.89 -7.17
C GLY A 915 -20.79 5.16 -7.03
N GLN A 916 -21.92 5.86 -7.13
CA GLN A 916 -23.26 5.23 -7.06
C GLN A 916 -23.53 4.30 -8.25
N SER A 917 -24.41 3.32 -8.07
CA SER A 917 -24.80 2.42 -9.18
C SER A 917 -25.48 3.17 -10.32
N SER A 918 -26.24 4.24 -10.05
CA SER A 918 -26.80 5.14 -11.07
C SER A 918 -25.75 5.70 -12.03
N ALA A 919 -24.53 5.98 -11.55
CA ALA A 919 -23.44 6.49 -12.38
C ALA A 919 -22.86 5.45 -13.37
N ARG A 920 -23.29 4.18 -13.31
CA ARG A 920 -22.90 3.12 -14.26
C ARG A 920 -24.07 2.40 -14.94
N THR A 921 -25.25 2.34 -14.34
CA THR A 921 -26.37 1.55 -14.90
C THR A 921 -26.96 2.20 -16.14
N VAL A 922 -27.14 1.42 -17.20
CA VAL A 922 -27.93 1.78 -18.38
C VAL A 922 -29.08 0.78 -18.52
N LEU A 923 -30.27 1.30 -18.81
CA LEU A 923 -31.51 0.56 -19.08
C LEU A 923 -32.08 1.01 -20.42
N LEU A 924 -32.27 0.05 -21.32
CA LEU A 924 -32.93 0.21 -22.61
C LEU A 924 -34.31 -0.44 -22.55
N GLN A 925 -35.24 0.07 -23.36
CA GLN A 925 -36.49 -0.62 -23.69
C GLN A 925 -36.49 -0.93 -25.19
N ALA A 926 -37.09 -2.07 -25.56
CA ALA A 926 -37.42 -2.34 -26.95
C ALA A 926 -38.47 -1.32 -27.45
N THR A 927 -38.29 -0.88 -28.69
CA THR A 927 -39.35 -0.25 -29.48
C THR A 927 -40.37 -1.32 -29.88
N GLU A 928 -41.64 -0.94 -29.91
CA GLU A 928 -42.75 -1.79 -30.35
C GLU A 928 -42.82 -1.91 -31.88
#